data_AF-A0AAV7F3Y1-F1
#
_entry.id   AF-A0AAV7F3Y1-F1
#
_cell.length_a   1.000
_cell.length_b   1.000
_cell.length_c   1.000
_cell.angle_alpha   90.00
_cell.angle_beta   90.00
_cell.angle_gamma   90.00
#
_symmetry.space_group_name_H-M   'P 1'
#
loop_
_entity.id
_entity.type
_entity.pdbx_description
1 polymer ?
#
loop_
_entity_poly.entity_id
_entity_poly.type
_entity_poly.pdbx_seq_one_letter_code
_entity_poly.pdbx_strand_id
1 'polypeptide(L)'
;MDSTEVEEDSTQPLLGRSSSGVSAKLNAYLYTGHFLARWGARMWEFAVGLYMISIWPNSLLFTAIYGVVESASVALFGPFIGRCIDRYSYIQVLRAWLLMQNLSFVVAGISVFLLLFYQSLKFTNFSAFIFLVILTNLTGAIAVLSSMAGIIMIERDWVVVISSGKSENVLTEMNSTIRRIDLICKLMAPVFTGFIISFISLKASTITLSLWNALSVSLQYWLLLSVYNGYQALSENSKRTSELVSDDTSETSLISKDKNDSLSSEAVPSSSENGYVRKGINFISKLICIDEWIVYLKQDVVLPGVALALLYFTVLSFGTLMTATLQWKGIPAYVIGIARGVSAVIGISATFLYPVLHSRISTLRTGLWSIWTQWCFLVVCVASIWVQSGHVSAWILMAGVAASRLGLWMFDLSVMQLMQDLVPESDRCVVGGVQSSLQSMLDLMNYIMGIIISNPQEFSKLVIISFSSVTLAAILLKSTRNKRCLPPHELKVCQDLILRWRQRAAAAAAAAALFVSLVMAPEAASSPHQISKSVCVMDASSLLGASLVEKLLNRGYTVHAAVQDQGTNLNVFKGLPNESRKLKVFQSDPFDYQSIMDAIKGCSGLFYTFQPPQEQTVYDEFMAEIEVRAAHNVLEACAQTETIEKVVFTSSITAVVWKENRKSGLELDERDWSDPSICRKFKLWHALAKTMAEKTAWALAMDRGINMVSVNAGLLLGPRSSLSDPYLKGAAEMYEDGVLVTVEGRALVDAHLSVFEGPATFGRYLCFNRVINRPDDALKLAQMLSPETPCASADHDLGIFTQRISNKKLNKLMVQYQTGFQKLEQ
;
A
#
# COMPACT_ATOMS: atom_id res chain seq x y z
N MET A 1 -80.77 46.52 -9.04
CA MET A 1 -79.32 46.57 -8.78
C MET A 1 -78.86 45.13 -8.78
N ASP A 2 -78.42 44.71 -9.96
CA ASP A 2 -77.94 43.37 -10.27
C ASP A 2 -76.66 43.05 -9.52
N SER A 3 -76.54 41.79 -9.13
CA SER A 3 -75.27 41.06 -9.19
C SER A 3 -75.59 39.56 -9.17
N THR A 4 -75.75 39.02 -10.37
CA THR A 4 -75.81 37.60 -10.72
C THR A 4 -74.46 36.92 -10.51
N GLU A 5 -74.55 35.65 -10.13
CA GLU A 5 -73.49 34.63 -10.16
C GLU A 5 -72.77 34.58 -11.51
N VAL A 6 -71.46 34.38 -11.47
CA VAL A 6 -70.67 33.81 -12.57
C VAL A 6 -69.75 32.75 -11.94
N GLU A 7 -70.10 31.48 -12.19
CA GLU A 7 -69.16 30.36 -12.14
C GLU A 7 -68.06 30.63 -13.17
N GLU A 8 -66.79 30.60 -12.75
CA GLU A 8 -65.66 30.57 -13.68
C GLU A 8 -64.88 29.27 -13.51
N ASP A 9 -64.78 28.61 -14.65
CA ASP A 9 -64.48 27.21 -14.88
C ASP A 9 -63.00 26.85 -14.59
N SER A 10 -62.84 25.64 -14.09
CA SER A 10 -61.58 24.94 -13.87
C SER A 10 -60.72 24.81 -15.14
N THR A 11 -59.77 25.74 -15.33
CA THR A 11 -58.66 25.56 -16.28
C THR A 11 -57.32 25.52 -15.52
N GLN A 12 -56.92 24.32 -15.11
CA GLN A 12 -55.52 24.03 -14.81
C GLN A 12 -54.68 24.27 -16.07
N PRO A 13 -53.60 25.08 -16.05
CA PRO A 13 -52.73 25.20 -17.20
C PRO A 13 -51.91 23.91 -17.37
N LEU A 14 -52.09 23.25 -18.52
CA LEU A 14 -51.31 22.11 -19.05
C LEU A 14 -49.81 22.43 -19.29
N LEU A 15 -49.27 23.51 -18.74
CA LEU A 15 -47.88 23.98 -18.88
C LEU A 15 -46.88 23.36 -17.89
N GLY A 16 -47.34 22.61 -16.89
CA GLY A 16 -46.46 21.93 -15.91
C GLY A 16 -45.78 20.65 -16.42
N ARG A 17 -46.31 20.04 -17.48
CA ARG A 17 -45.84 18.72 -17.99
C ARG A 17 -44.72 18.83 -19.04
N SER A 18 -44.60 19.97 -19.72
CA SER A 18 -43.53 20.24 -20.69
C SER A 18 -42.25 20.77 -20.04
N SER A 19 -42.38 21.64 -19.02
CA SER A 19 -41.25 22.23 -18.28
C SER A 19 -40.47 21.20 -17.44
N SER A 20 -41.18 20.25 -16.83
CA SER A 20 -40.58 19.12 -16.10
C SER A 20 -39.80 18.18 -17.03
N GLY A 21 -40.33 17.89 -18.22
CA GLY A 21 -39.66 17.06 -19.24
C GLY A 21 -38.39 17.71 -19.80
N VAL A 22 -38.36 19.03 -19.99
CA VAL A 22 -37.18 19.77 -20.44
C VAL A 22 -36.11 19.81 -19.34
N SER A 23 -36.48 20.09 -18.08
CA SER A 23 -35.53 20.10 -16.95
C SER A 23 -34.91 18.73 -16.71
N ALA A 24 -35.67 17.63 -16.84
CA ALA A 24 -35.14 16.28 -16.72
C ALA A 24 -34.09 15.94 -17.81
N LYS A 25 -34.35 16.36 -19.06
CA LYS A 25 -33.39 16.19 -20.17
C LYS A 25 -32.10 16.99 -19.95
N LEU A 26 -32.23 18.25 -19.50
CA LEU A 26 -31.06 19.09 -19.20
C LEU A 26 -30.22 18.53 -18.04
N ASN A 27 -30.86 18.01 -16.99
CA ASN A 27 -30.16 17.32 -15.90
C ASN A 27 -29.44 16.06 -16.40
N ALA A 28 -30.05 15.29 -17.30
CA ALA A 28 -29.39 14.14 -17.92
C ALA A 28 -28.16 14.56 -18.75
N TYR A 29 -28.21 15.69 -19.46
CA TYR A 29 -27.06 16.24 -20.18
C TYR A 29 -25.93 16.67 -19.24
N LEU A 30 -26.26 17.33 -18.13
CA LEU A 30 -25.29 17.70 -17.09
C LEU A 30 -24.58 16.46 -16.54
N TYR A 31 -25.36 15.44 -16.15
CA TYR A 31 -24.82 14.19 -15.60
C TYR A 31 -23.99 13.42 -16.62
N THR A 32 -24.42 13.37 -17.87
CA THR A 32 -23.69 12.67 -18.95
C THR A 32 -22.38 13.41 -19.28
N GLY A 33 -22.42 14.74 -19.37
CA GLY A 33 -21.23 15.57 -19.59
C GLY A 33 -20.21 15.41 -18.47
N HIS A 34 -20.66 15.47 -17.21
CA HIS A 34 -19.83 15.24 -16.04
C HIS A 34 -19.26 13.82 -16.01
N PHE A 35 -20.09 12.80 -16.28
CA PHE A 35 -19.65 11.41 -16.37
C PHE A 35 -18.51 11.23 -17.38
N LEU A 36 -18.67 11.76 -18.60
CA LEU A 36 -17.64 11.65 -19.65
C LEU A 36 -16.31 12.30 -19.24
N ALA A 37 -16.37 13.49 -18.63
CA ALA A 37 -15.18 14.19 -18.16
C ALA A 37 -14.46 13.41 -17.04
N ARG A 38 -15.22 12.86 -16.08
CA ARG A 38 -14.66 12.10 -14.96
C ARG A 38 -14.18 10.72 -15.36
N TRP A 39 -14.87 10.06 -16.28
CA TRP A 39 -14.48 8.76 -16.83
C TRP A 39 -13.12 8.85 -17.53
N GLY A 40 -12.96 9.81 -18.44
CA GLY A 40 -11.69 10.05 -19.15
C GLY A 40 -10.52 10.30 -18.20
N ALA A 41 -10.71 11.19 -17.21
CA ALA A 41 -9.68 11.50 -16.21
C ALA A 41 -9.29 10.27 -15.35
N ARG A 42 -10.27 9.47 -14.90
CA ARG A 42 -9.99 8.28 -14.05
C ARG A 42 -9.36 7.13 -14.82
N MET A 43 -9.67 6.97 -16.12
CA MET A 43 -8.94 6.03 -16.97
C MET A 43 -7.48 6.43 -17.09
N TRP A 44 -7.20 7.72 -17.32
CA TRP A 44 -5.83 8.22 -17.45
C TRP A 44 -5.02 8.05 -16.16
N GLU A 45 -5.56 8.47 -15.01
CA GLU A 45 -4.91 8.38 -13.70
C GLU A 45 -4.48 6.94 -13.36
N PHE A 46 -5.29 5.94 -13.72
CA PHE A 46 -4.91 4.54 -13.55
C PHE A 46 -3.87 4.08 -14.57
N ALA A 47 -4.06 4.43 -15.85
CA ALA A 47 -3.19 3.99 -16.94
C ALA A 47 -1.75 4.50 -16.78
N VAL A 48 -1.59 5.78 -16.42
CA VAL A 48 -0.29 6.44 -16.34
C VAL A 48 0.63 5.80 -15.32
N GLY A 49 0.10 5.30 -14.19
CA GLY A 49 0.88 4.52 -13.23
C GLY A 49 1.47 3.25 -13.85
N LEU A 50 0.68 2.50 -14.62
CA LEU A 50 1.15 1.30 -15.32
C LEU A 50 2.13 1.62 -16.45
N TYR A 51 1.95 2.75 -17.14
CA TYR A 51 2.89 3.22 -18.15
C TYR A 51 4.25 3.55 -17.54
N MET A 52 4.28 4.29 -16.42
CA MET A 52 5.52 4.67 -15.75
C MET A 52 6.31 3.46 -15.21
N ILE A 53 5.62 2.45 -14.67
CA ILE A 53 6.24 1.18 -14.27
C ILE A 53 6.84 0.45 -15.48
N SER A 54 6.13 0.44 -16.62
CA SER A 54 6.60 -0.25 -17.82
C SER A 54 7.80 0.43 -18.48
N ILE A 55 7.90 1.76 -18.34
CA ILE A 55 9.04 2.54 -18.83
C ILE A 55 10.31 2.24 -18.02
N TRP A 56 10.19 2.08 -16.69
CA TRP A 56 11.32 1.79 -15.80
C TRP A 56 11.00 0.67 -14.79
N PRO A 57 11.14 -0.60 -15.19
CA PRO A 57 10.64 -1.74 -14.39
C PRO A 57 11.40 -1.95 -13.06
N ASN A 58 12.64 -1.46 -12.96
CA ASN A 58 13.50 -1.70 -11.79
C ASN A 58 13.32 -0.67 -10.66
N SER A 59 12.46 0.34 -10.84
CA SER A 59 12.24 1.38 -9.82
C SER A 59 10.87 2.04 -9.94
N LEU A 60 10.22 2.26 -8.81
CA LEU A 60 8.95 3.00 -8.72
C LEU A 60 9.11 4.52 -8.81
N LEU A 61 10.35 5.01 -8.98
CA LEU A 61 10.71 6.43 -8.92
C LEU A 61 9.83 7.30 -9.83
N PHE A 62 9.66 6.95 -11.11
CA PHE A 62 8.87 7.78 -12.03
C PHE A 62 7.38 7.81 -11.72
N THR A 63 6.84 6.72 -11.17
CA THR A 63 5.45 6.68 -10.72
C THR A 63 5.25 7.56 -9.50
N ALA A 64 6.20 7.53 -8.56
CA ALA A 64 6.18 8.38 -7.37
C ALA A 64 6.34 9.88 -7.72
N ILE A 65 7.27 10.22 -8.62
CA ILE A 65 7.45 11.60 -9.10
C ILE A 65 6.17 12.13 -9.73
N TYR A 66 5.51 11.34 -10.59
CA TYR A 66 4.26 11.75 -11.23
C TYR A 66 3.16 12.06 -10.21
N GLY A 67 2.93 11.16 -9.25
CA GLY A 67 1.93 11.38 -8.20
C GLY A 67 2.23 12.59 -7.30
N VAL A 68 3.52 12.84 -7.00
CA VAL A 68 3.94 14.03 -6.25
C VAL A 68 3.71 15.30 -7.06
N VAL A 69 4.04 15.31 -8.36
CA VAL A 69 3.84 16.48 -9.24
C VAL A 69 2.36 16.82 -9.35
N GLU A 70 1.48 15.84 -9.56
CA GLU A 70 0.03 16.08 -9.60
C GLU A 70 -0.49 16.63 -8.27
N SER A 71 -0.16 15.98 -7.16
CA SER A 71 -0.63 16.39 -5.82
C SER A 71 -0.11 17.78 -5.42
N ALA A 72 1.16 18.07 -5.69
CA ALA A 72 1.77 19.36 -5.44
C ALA A 72 1.17 20.46 -6.31
N SER A 73 0.85 20.17 -7.58
CA SER A 73 0.21 21.14 -8.47
C SER A 73 -1.15 21.58 -7.93
N VAL A 74 -2.00 20.66 -7.48
CA VAL A 74 -3.30 20.97 -6.87
C VAL A 74 -3.14 21.72 -5.54
N ALA A 75 -2.21 21.29 -4.70
CA ALA A 75 -1.93 21.96 -3.42
C ALA A 75 -1.48 23.41 -3.61
N LEU A 76 -0.67 23.71 -4.63
CA LEU A 76 -0.13 25.06 -4.87
C LEU A 76 -1.09 25.96 -5.65
N PHE A 77 -1.71 25.44 -6.72
CA PHE A 77 -2.49 26.24 -7.66
C PHE A 77 -4.01 26.14 -7.47
N GLY A 78 -4.48 25.35 -6.50
CA GLY A 78 -5.92 25.22 -6.21
C GLY A 78 -6.65 26.55 -5.96
N PRO A 79 -6.15 27.45 -5.10
CA PRO A 79 -6.76 28.77 -4.86
C PRO A 79 -6.75 29.66 -6.12
N PHE A 80 -5.67 29.58 -6.90
CA PHE A 80 -5.54 30.32 -8.16
C PHE A 80 -6.63 29.91 -9.17
N ILE A 81 -6.87 28.59 -9.32
CA ILE A 81 -7.94 28.07 -10.18
C ILE A 81 -9.32 28.55 -9.72
N GLY A 82 -9.59 28.56 -8.41
CA GLY A 82 -10.82 29.10 -7.84
C GLY A 82 -11.05 30.56 -8.24
N ARG A 83 -10.03 31.41 -8.07
CA ARG A 83 -10.07 32.83 -8.48
C ARG A 83 -10.27 33.00 -9.99
N CYS A 84 -9.63 32.15 -10.80
CA CYS A 84 -9.80 32.20 -12.26
C CYS A 84 -11.25 31.91 -12.67
N ILE A 85 -11.91 30.94 -12.02
CA ILE A 85 -13.30 30.60 -12.32
C ILE A 85 -14.23 31.78 -12.00
N ASP A 86 -14.01 32.45 -10.87
CA ASP A 86 -14.85 33.58 -10.45
C ASP A 86 -14.65 34.83 -11.32
N ARG A 87 -13.47 35.02 -11.94
CA ARG A 87 -13.18 36.19 -12.78
C ARG A 87 -13.67 36.08 -14.22
N TYR A 88 -13.76 34.87 -14.77
CA TYR A 88 -14.08 34.66 -16.18
C TYR A 88 -15.53 34.20 -16.37
N SER A 89 -16.12 34.51 -17.52
CA SER A 89 -17.47 34.04 -17.86
C SER A 89 -17.53 32.50 -17.97
N TYR A 90 -18.69 31.89 -17.66
CA TYR A 90 -18.83 30.43 -17.66
C TYR A 90 -18.43 29.77 -18.98
N ILE A 91 -18.74 30.40 -20.12
CA ILE A 91 -18.37 29.87 -21.44
C ILE A 91 -16.85 29.89 -21.64
N GLN A 92 -16.18 30.96 -21.19
CA GLN A 92 -14.72 31.06 -21.27
C GLN A 92 -14.06 29.99 -20.39
N VAL A 93 -14.53 29.83 -19.15
CA VAL A 93 -14.04 28.80 -18.22
C VAL A 93 -14.28 27.40 -18.79
N LEU A 94 -15.49 27.11 -19.27
CA LEU A 94 -15.84 25.82 -19.87
C LEU A 94 -14.96 25.48 -21.08
N ARG A 95 -14.75 26.44 -21.99
CA ARG A 95 -13.87 26.25 -23.16
C ARG A 95 -12.42 26.03 -22.73
N ALA A 96 -11.91 26.85 -21.82
CA ALA A 96 -10.54 26.74 -21.32
C ALA A 96 -10.31 25.40 -20.61
N TRP A 97 -11.24 24.98 -19.75
CA TRP A 97 -11.19 23.68 -19.09
C TRP A 97 -11.13 22.54 -20.10
N LEU A 98 -12.13 22.39 -20.97
CA LEU A 98 -12.19 21.25 -21.88
C LEU A 98 -11.02 21.22 -22.87
N LEU A 99 -10.59 22.39 -23.36
CA LEU A 99 -9.46 22.50 -24.28
C LEU A 99 -8.13 22.14 -23.60
N MET A 100 -7.84 22.70 -22.43
CA MET A 100 -6.59 22.44 -21.71
C MET A 100 -6.50 20.99 -21.25
N GLN A 101 -7.60 20.42 -20.77
CA GLN A 101 -7.66 19.02 -20.36
C GLN A 101 -7.42 18.08 -21.55
N ASN A 102 -8.12 18.29 -22.67
CA ASN A 102 -7.98 17.44 -23.85
C ASN A 102 -6.59 17.55 -24.50
N LEU A 103 -6.09 18.78 -24.69
CA LEU A 103 -4.75 19.00 -25.22
C LEU A 103 -3.71 18.31 -24.36
N SER A 104 -3.85 18.40 -23.04
CA SER A 104 -2.95 17.74 -22.11
C SER A 104 -2.97 16.21 -22.26
N PHE A 105 -4.14 15.57 -22.25
CA PHE A 105 -4.22 14.11 -22.41
C PHE A 105 -3.71 13.63 -23.77
N VAL A 106 -3.93 14.38 -24.84
CA VAL A 106 -3.40 14.03 -26.17
C VAL A 106 -1.87 14.13 -26.20
N VAL A 107 -1.30 15.23 -25.72
CA VAL A 107 0.16 15.43 -25.68
C VAL A 107 0.82 14.41 -24.76
N ALA A 108 0.24 14.14 -23.59
CA ALA A 108 0.72 13.13 -22.66
C ALA A 108 0.63 11.73 -23.28
N GLY A 109 -0.47 11.40 -23.95
CA GLY A 109 -0.67 10.12 -24.64
C GLY A 109 0.35 9.88 -25.75
N ILE A 110 0.65 10.90 -26.57
CA ILE A 110 1.68 10.84 -27.62
C ILE A 110 3.06 10.69 -27.00
N SER A 111 3.37 11.46 -25.96
CA SER A 111 4.67 11.41 -25.27
C SER A 111 4.93 10.03 -24.67
N VAL A 112 3.94 9.45 -23.99
CA VAL A 112 4.02 8.10 -23.43
C VAL A 112 4.10 7.04 -24.54
N PHE A 113 3.34 7.20 -25.63
CA PHE A 113 3.43 6.29 -26.78
C PHE A 113 4.85 6.27 -27.35
N LEU A 114 5.49 7.43 -27.54
CA LEU A 114 6.88 7.51 -28.02
C LEU A 114 7.86 6.86 -27.04
N LEU A 115 7.69 7.06 -25.73
CA LEU A 115 8.48 6.42 -24.70
C LEU A 115 8.35 4.89 -24.70
N LEU A 116 7.13 4.36 -24.92
CA LEU A 116 6.86 2.92 -24.96
C LEU A 116 7.26 2.28 -26.30
N PHE A 117 7.19 3.02 -27.40
CA PHE A 117 7.52 2.51 -28.73
C PHE A 117 9.04 2.47 -28.94
N TYR A 118 9.75 3.54 -28.60
CA TYR A 118 11.20 3.67 -28.77
C TYR A 118 11.94 3.42 -27.45
N GLN A 119 11.83 2.19 -26.93
CA GLN A 119 12.45 1.83 -25.66
C GLN A 119 14.00 1.91 -25.67
N SER A 120 14.62 2.01 -26.86
CA SER A 120 16.07 2.23 -27.03
C SER A 120 16.51 3.67 -26.72
N LEU A 121 15.60 4.65 -26.66
CA LEU A 121 15.89 6.06 -26.35
C LEU A 121 16.67 6.22 -25.04
N LYS A 122 16.42 5.36 -24.05
CA LYS A 122 17.13 5.39 -22.76
C LYS A 122 18.64 5.20 -22.87
N PHE A 123 19.10 4.52 -23.92
CA PHE A 123 20.52 4.22 -24.15
C PHE A 123 21.12 5.06 -25.28
N THR A 124 20.32 5.44 -26.28
CA THR A 124 20.81 6.18 -27.45
C THR A 124 20.78 7.69 -27.24
N ASN A 125 19.74 8.24 -26.60
CA ASN A 125 19.59 9.68 -26.38
C ASN A 125 18.85 9.96 -25.06
N PHE A 126 19.60 9.91 -23.96
CA PHE A 126 19.07 10.10 -22.62
C PHE A 126 18.41 11.47 -22.41
N SER A 127 18.88 12.51 -23.10
CA SER A 127 18.29 13.85 -23.04
C SER A 127 16.85 13.87 -23.59
N ALA A 128 16.64 13.26 -24.76
CA ALA A 128 15.30 13.13 -25.35
C ALA A 128 14.36 12.27 -24.48
N PHE A 129 14.88 11.21 -23.87
CA PHE A 129 14.13 10.39 -22.92
C PHE A 129 13.64 11.21 -21.72
N ILE A 130 14.54 11.94 -21.05
CA ILE A 130 14.19 12.78 -19.90
C ILE A 130 13.23 13.90 -20.30
N PHE A 131 13.43 14.52 -21.47
CA PHE A 131 12.51 15.55 -21.97
C PHE A 131 11.07 15.02 -22.10
N LEU A 132 10.88 13.83 -22.69
CA LEU A 132 9.55 13.22 -22.81
C LEU A 132 8.93 12.86 -21.45
N VAL A 133 9.76 12.42 -20.48
CA VAL A 133 9.31 12.17 -19.11
C VAL A 133 8.85 13.48 -18.45
N ILE A 134 9.63 14.56 -18.55
CA ILE A 134 9.27 15.89 -18.01
C ILE A 134 7.99 16.40 -18.67
N LEU A 135 7.88 16.29 -20.00
CA LEU A 135 6.70 16.71 -20.76
C LEU A 135 5.44 15.96 -20.29
N THR A 136 5.55 14.65 -20.03
CA THR A 136 4.44 13.83 -19.52
C THR A 136 4.01 14.27 -18.11
N ASN A 137 4.97 14.60 -17.23
CA ASN A 137 4.67 15.09 -15.88
C ASN A 137 4.01 16.48 -15.90
N LEU A 138 4.53 17.40 -16.73
CA LEU A 138 3.99 18.75 -16.83
C LEU A 138 2.57 18.76 -17.41
N THR A 139 2.33 17.96 -18.45
CA THR A 139 0.99 17.78 -19.00
C THR A 139 0.05 17.12 -17.98
N GLY A 140 0.48 16.08 -17.26
CA GLY A 140 -0.26 15.52 -16.12
C GLY A 140 -0.73 16.57 -15.11
N ALA A 141 0.18 17.46 -14.67
CA ALA A 141 -0.16 18.58 -13.79
C ALA A 141 -1.22 19.53 -14.39
N ILE A 142 -1.11 19.87 -15.67
CA ILE A 142 -2.11 20.70 -16.36
C ILE A 142 -3.46 19.97 -16.44
N ALA A 143 -3.47 18.66 -16.71
CA ALA A 143 -4.68 17.87 -16.81
C ALA A 143 -5.44 17.81 -15.47
N VAL A 144 -4.73 17.60 -14.36
CA VAL A 144 -5.37 17.54 -13.03
C VAL A 144 -5.90 18.91 -12.60
N LEU A 145 -5.16 19.99 -12.84
CA LEU A 145 -5.63 21.36 -12.56
C LEU A 145 -6.84 21.73 -13.40
N SER A 146 -6.82 21.36 -14.68
CA SER A 146 -7.94 21.59 -15.57
C SER A 146 -9.18 20.78 -15.14
N SER A 147 -9.01 19.50 -14.80
CA SER A 147 -10.10 18.69 -14.26
C SER A 147 -10.65 19.25 -12.94
N MET A 148 -9.80 19.80 -12.07
CA MET A 148 -10.21 20.45 -10.84
C MET A 148 -11.08 21.68 -11.12
N ALA A 149 -10.73 22.48 -12.13
CA ALA A 149 -11.52 23.64 -12.51
C ALA A 149 -12.96 23.27 -12.88
N GLY A 150 -13.12 22.19 -13.66
CA GLY A 150 -14.44 21.66 -14.01
C GLY A 150 -15.25 21.15 -12.84
N ILE A 151 -14.60 20.44 -11.90
CA ILE A 151 -15.26 19.97 -10.67
C ILE A 151 -15.76 21.15 -9.85
N ILE A 152 -14.93 22.20 -9.66
CA ILE A 152 -15.35 23.38 -8.89
C ILE A 152 -16.50 24.09 -9.59
N MET A 153 -16.37 24.36 -10.90
CA MET A 153 -17.40 25.05 -11.68
C MET A 153 -18.74 24.29 -11.64
N ILE A 154 -18.73 22.97 -11.85
CA ILE A 154 -19.97 22.18 -11.84
C ILE A 154 -20.49 21.96 -10.41
N GLU A 155 -19.67 21.37 -9.54
CA GLU A 155 -20.12 20.94 -8.21
C GLU A 155 -20.36 22.11 -7.27
N ARG A 156 -19.57 23.18 -7.32
CA ARG A 156 -19.64 24.26 -6.31
C ARG A 156 -20.49 25.45 -6.74
N ASP A 157 -20.70 25.63 -8.04
CA ASP A 157 -21.41 26.80 -8.55
C ASP A 157 -22.63 26.41 -9.41
N TRP A 158 -22.45 25.74 -10.55
CA TRP A 158 -23.57 25.45 -11.47
C TRP A 158 -24.73 24.71 -10.81
N VAL A 159 -24.43 23.68 -10.00
CA VAL A 159 -25.47 22.91 -9.30
C VAL A 159 -26.27 23.79 -8.32
N VAL A 160 -25.63 24.77 -7.69
CA VAL A 160 -26.28 25.70 -6.77
C VAL A 160 -27.15 26.70 -7.56
N VAL A 161 -26.63 27.25 -8.66
CA VAL A 161 -27.39 28.18 -9.51
C VAL A 161 -28.60 27.48 -10.18
N ILE A 162 -28.47 26.23 -10.62
CA ILE A 162 -29.55 25.45 -11.25
C ILE A 162 -30.67 25.08 -10.25
N SER A 163 -30.31 24.91 -8.98
CA SER A 163 -31.23 24.57 -7.90
C SER A 163 -31.79 25.79 -7.16
N SER A 164 -31.21 26.97 -7.38
CA SER A 164 -31.68 28.23 -6.82
C SER A 164 -33.14 28.50 -7.21
N GLY A 165 -33.99 28.75 -6.21
CA GLY A 165 -35.44 28.92 -6.39
C GLY A 165 -36.25 27.62 -6.45
N LYS A 166 -35.64 26.44 -6.29
CA LYS A 166 -36.33 25.14 -6.13
C LYS A 166 -36.24 24.65 -4.68
N SER A 167 -36.91 23.54 -4.35
CA SER A 167 -36.84 22.93 -3.01
C SER A 167 -35.42 22.42 -2.70
N GLU A 168 -34.97 22.54 -1.44
CA GLU A 168 -33.65 22.09 -0.95
C GLU A 168 -33.32 20.61 -1.26
N ASN A 169 -34.35 19.77 -1.43
CA ASN A 169 -34.20 18.37 -1.82
C ASN A 169 -33.57 18.20 -3.21
N VAL A 170 -33.80 19.13 -4.14
CA VAL A 170 -33.26 19.05 -5.51
C VAL A 170 -31.75 19.24 -5.50
N LEU A 171 -31.24 20.21 -4.75
CA LEU A 171 -29.79 20.43 -4.58
C LEU A 171 -29.13 19.17 -4.00
N THR A 172 -29.74 18.61 -2.96
CA THR A 172 -29.31 17.38 -2.30
C THR A 172 -29.25 16.19 -3.27
N GLU A 173 -30.29 16.02 -4.10
CA GLU A 173 -30.38 14.95 -5.09
C GLU A 173 -29.32 15.11 -6.19
N MET A 174 -29.13 16.33 -6.73
CA MET A 174 -28.11 16.63 -7.73
C MET A 174 -26.70 16.35 -7.19
N ASN A 175 -26.39 16.86 -5.99
CA ASN A 175 -25.11 16.62 -5.30
C ASN A 175 -24.82 15.14 -5.10
N SER A 176 -25.81 14.40 -4.59
CA SER A 176 -25.67 12.96 -4.35
C SER A 176 -25.48 12.17 -5.65
N THR A 177 -26.15 12.57 -6.74
CA THR A 177 -26.06 11.93 -8.06
C THR A 177 -24.71 12.20 -8.71
N ILE A 178 -24.22 13.44 -8.67
CA ILE A 178 -22.90 13.80 -9.18
C ILE A 178 -21.81 13.03 -8.42
N ARG A 179 -21.89 12.98 -7.10
CA ARG A 179 -20.94 12.20 -6.29
C ARG A 179 -21.01 10.70 -6.57
N ARG A 180 -22.20 10.17 -6.84
CA ARG A 180 -22.40 8.77 -7.24
C ARG A 180 -21.68 8.46 -8.54
N ILE A 181 -21.83 9.34 -9.55
CA ILE A 181 -21.13 9.23 -10.83
C ILE A 181 -19.61 9.20 -10.59
N ASP A 182 -19.09 10.10 -9.78
CA ASP A 182 -17.67 10.17 -9.43
C ASP A 182 -17.13 8.87 -8.83
N LEU A 183 -17.87 8.27 -7.88
CA LEU A 183 -17.49 7.02 -7.24
C LEU A 183 -17.58 5.83 -8.19
N ILE A 184 -18.59 5.78 -9.06
CA ILE A 184 -18.71 4.75 -10.09
C ILE A 184 -17.54 4.84 -11.06
N CYS A 185 -17.20 6.04 -11.56
CA CYS A 185 -16.05 6.23 -12.43
C CYS A 185 -14.74 5.81 -11.75
N LYS A 186 -14.55 6.15 -10.47
CA LYS A 186 -13.37 5.77 -9.70
C LYS A 186 -13.22 4.25 -9.52
N LEU A 187 -14.32 3.50 -9.52
CA LEU A 187 -14.32 2.05 -9.41
C LEU A 187 -14.17 1.36 -10.78
N MET A 188 -14.95 1.79 -11.76
CA MET A 188 -15.12 1.08 -13.04
C MET A 188 -14.10 1.49 -14.11
N ALA A 189 -13.62 2.74 -14.12
CA ALA A 189 -12.66 3.19 -15.13
C ALA A 189 -11.32 2.42 -15.07
N PRO A 190 -10.71 2.18 -13.89
CA PRO A 190 -9.52 1.34 -13.78
C PRO A 190 -9.72 -0.09 -14.30
N VAL A 191 -10.90 -0.68 -14.04
CA VAL A 191 -11.23 -2.03 -14.52
C VAL A 191 -11.24 -2.04 -16.05
N PHE A 192 -11.96 -1.09 -16.66
CA PHE A 192 -12.04 -0.96 -18.12
C PHE A 192 -10.67 -0.73 -18.76
N THR A 193 -9.85 0.17 -18.21
CA THR A 193 -8.49 0.41 -18.67
C THR A 193 -7.59 -0.82 -18.51
N GLY A 194 -7.71 -1.55 -17.40
CA GLY A 194 -7.00 -2.82 -17.18
C GLY A 194 -7.35 -3.87 -18.24
N PHE A 195 -8.63 -4.01 -18.58
CA PHE A 195 -9.08 -4.87 -19.68
C PHE A 195 -8.44 -4.46 -21.02
N ILE A 196 -8.41 -3.18 -21.36
CA ILE A 196 -7.75 -2.68 -22.59
C ILE A 196 -6.27 -3.06 -22.60
N ILE A 197 -5.56 -2.85 -21.49
CA ILE A 197 -4.12 -3.14 -21.38
C ILE A 197 -3.85 -4.65 -21.53
N SER A 198 -4.64 -5.49 -20.85
CA SER A 198 -4.46 -6.95 -20.86
C SER A 198 -4.87 -7.63 -22.16
N PHE A 199 -5.94 -7.19 -22.82
CA PHE A 199 -6.47 -7.88 -24.01
C PHE A 199 -6.06 -7.25 -25.35
N ILE A 200 -5.71 -5.96 -25.38
CA ILE A 200 -5.29 -5.28 -26.62
C ILE A 200 -3.77 -5.16 -26.65
N SER A 201 -3.22 -4.28 -25.82
CA SER A 201 -1.78 -4.03 -25.68
C SER A 201 -1.55 -2.77 -24.85
N LEU A 202 -0.48 -2.74 -24.08
CA LEU A 202 -0.05 -1.52 -23.38
C LEU A 202 0.20 -0.34 -24.34
N LYS A 203 0.81 -0.59 -25.51
CA LYS A 203 1.08 0.46 -26.52
C LYS A 203 -0.20 0.92 -27.22
N ALA A 204 -1.12 0.00 -27.49
CA ALA A 204 -2.40 0.33 -28.11
C ALA A 204 -3.32 1.09 -27.14
N SER A 205 -3.19 0.83 -25.83
CA SER A 205 -3.99 1.49 -24.80
C SER A 205 -3.72 3.00 -24.70
N THR A 206 -2.49 3.48 -24.92
CA THR A 206 -2.17 4.92 -24.92
C THR A 206 -2.88 5.65 -26.07
N ILE A 207 -2.87 5.06 -27.27
CA ILE A 207 -3.56 5.60 -28.45
C ILE A 207 -5.07 5.59 -28.21
N THR A 208 -5.60 4.47 -27.71
CA THR A 208 -7.04 4.32 -27.48
C THR A 208 -7.57 5.33 -26.45
N LEU A 209 -6.85 5.54 -25.35
CA LEU A 209 -7.23 6.52 -24.32
C LEU A 209 -7.11 7.96 -24.82
N SER A 210 -6.05 8.28 -25.57
CA SER A 210 -5.88 9.61 -26.19
C SER A 210 -7.00 9.90 -27.18
N LEU A 211 -7.33 8.94 -28.04
CA LEU A 211 -8.43 9.05 -29.00
C LEU A 211 -9.79 9.15 -28.32
N TRP A 212 -10.03 8.39 -27.25
CA TRP A 212 -11.26 8.49 -26.45
C TRP A 212 -11.45 9.90 -25.91
N ASN A 213 -10.42 10.49 -25.30
CA ASN A 213 -10.49 11.84 -24.76
C ASN A 213 -10.73 12.87 -25.87
N ALA A 214 -10.00 12.76 -26.99
CA ALA A 214 -10.15 13.65 -28.15
C ALA A 214 -11.56 13.60 -28.76
N LEU A 215 -12.18 12.42 -28.86
CA LEU A 215 -13.55 12.29 -29.38
C LEU A 215 -14.59 12.74 -28.35
N SER A 216 -14.36 12.43 -27.08
CA SER A 216 -15.31 12.74 -26.01
C SER A 216 -15.44 14.25 -25.76
N VAL A 217 -14.41 15.07 -26.04
CA VAL A 217 -14.43 16.51 -25.75
C VAL A 217 -15.51 17.26 -26.55
N SER A 218 -15.72 16.89 -27.82
CA SER A 218 -16.73 17.53 -28.66
C SER A 218 -18.14 17.26 -28.15
N LEU A 219 -18.39 16.01 -27.73
CA LEU A 219 -19.65 15.62 -27.11
C LEU A 219 -19.84 16.31 -25.74
N GLN A 220 -18.80 16.35 -24.90
CA GLN A 220 -18.83 17.03 -23.60
C GLN A 220 -19.14 18.52 -23.74
N TYR A 221 -18.46 19.21 -24.67
CA TYR A 221 -18.69 20.63 -24.92
C TYR A 221 -20.12 20.88 -25.37
N TRP A 222 -20.64 20.08 -26.30
CA TRP A 222 -22.02 20.20 -26.77
C TRP A 222 -23.05 19.97 -25.65
N LEU A 223 -22.86 18.94 -24.82
CA LEU A 223 -23.76 18.64 -23.70
C LEU A 223 -23.76 19.77 -22.66
N LEU A 224 -22.60 20.23 -22.21
CA LEU A 224 -22.50 21.27 -21.18
C LEU A 224 -22.91 22.66 -21.70
N LEU A 225 -22.64 22.96 -22.98
CA LEU A 225 -23.16 24.17 -23.61
C LEU A 225 -24.69 24.14 -23.73
N SER A 226 -25.27 22.97 -23.99
CA SER A 226 -26.73 22.79 -24.01
C SER A 226 -27.35 23.03 -22.63
N VAL A 227 -26.67 22.63 -21.55
CA VAL A 227 -27.10 22.92 -20.17
C VAL A 227 -27.04 24.42 -19.87
N TYR A 228 -25.94 25.09 -20.25
CA TYR A 228 -25.79 26.53 -20.07
C TYR A 228 -26.88 27.32 -20.82
N ASN A 229 -27.14 26.97 -22.08
CA ASN A 229 -28.18 27.64 -22.88
C ASN A 229 -29.60 27.29 -22.40
N GLY A 230 -29.78 26.13 -21.77
CA GLY A 230 -31.08 25.66 -21.28
C GLY A 230 -31.54 26.31 -19.97
N TYR A 231 -30.59 26.71 -19.09
CA TYR A 231 -30.90 27.36 -17.82
C TYR A 231 -30.60 28.86 -17.87
N GLN A 232 -31.66 29.68 -17.94
CA GLN A 232 -31.54 31.13 -18.01
C GLN A 232 -30.77 31.73 -16.80
N ALA A 233 -30.91 31.15 -15.61
CA ALA A 233 -30.22 31.58 -14.40
C ALA A 233 -28.68 31.56 -14.54
N LEU A 234 -28.12 30.58 -15.28
CA LEU A 234 -26.67 30.51 -15.53
C LEU A 234 -26.21 31.64 -16.46
N SER A 235 -27.00 31.95 -17.49
CA SER A 235 -26.67 33.04 -18.40
C SER A 235 -26.76 34.40 -17.73
N GLU A 236 -27.73 34.60 -16.83
CA GLU A 236 -27.87 35.85 -16.07
C GLU A 236 -26.72 36.04 -15.09
N ASN A 237 -26.33 34.99 -14.36
CA ASN A 237 -25.21 35.07 -13.43
C ASN A 237 -23.89 35.38 -14.17
N SER A 238 -23.64 34.72 -15.30
CA SER A 238 -22.45 34.97 -16.11
C SER A 238 -22.38 36.41 -16.66
N LYS A 239 -23.52 37.06 -16.93
CA LYS A 239 -23.56 38.47 -17.36
C LYS A 239 -23.20 39.41 -16.21
N ARG A 240 -23.79 39.20 -15.03
CA ARG A 240 -23.48 39.99 -13.82
C ARG A 240 -21.99 39.93 -13.47
N THR A 241 -21.39 38.75 -13.49
CA THR A 241 -19.94 38.60 -13.25
C THR A 241 -19.10 39.36 -14.27
N SER A 242 -19.49 39.33 -15.54
CA SER A 242 -18.77 40.05 -16.60
C SER A 242 -18.85 41.57 -16.43
N GLU A 243 -19.99 42.09 -15.97
CA GLU A 243 -20.23 43.51 -15.71
C GLU A 243 -19.45 44.02 -14.48
N LEU A 244 -19.43 43.26 -13.39
CA LEU A 244 -18.67 43.59 -12.17
C LEU A 244 -17.15 43.66 -12.43
N VAL A 245 -16.62 42.76 -13.27
CA VAL A 245 -15.18 42.73 -13.60
C VAL A 245 -14.78 43.89 -14.53
N SER A 246 -15.69 44.36 -15.39
CA SER A 246 -15.43 45.58 -16.19
C SER A 246 -15.31 46.82 -15.30
N ASP A 247 -16.11 46.95 -14.24
CA ASP A 247 -16.09 48.10 -13.33
C ASP A 247 -14.80 48.17 -12.50
N ASP A 248 -14.33 47.04 -11.95
CA ASP A 248 -13.06 46.93 -11.21
C ASP A 248 -11.84 47.35 -12.06
N THR A 249 -11.90 47.09 -13.37
CA THR A 249 -10.82 47.44 -14.29
C THR A 249 -10.79 48.95 -14.58
N SER A 250 -11.95 49.62 -14.59
CA SER A 250 -12.07 51.08 -14.72
C SER A 250 -11.67 51.83 -13.45
N GLU A 251 -12.09 51.39 -12.24
CA GLU A 251 -11.70 52.06 -10.99
C GLU A 251 -10.19 51.97 -10.71
N THR A 252 -9.56 50.83 -11.02
CA THR A 252 -8.10 50.66 -10.90
C THR A 252 -7.34 51.62 -11.82
N SER A 253 -7.92 51.98 -12.97
CA SER A 253 -7.32 52.95 -13.92
C SER A 253 -7.46 54.40 -13.47
N LEU A 254 -8.51 54.74 -12.72
CA LEU A 254 -8.75 56.10 -12.20
C LEU A 254 -7.86 56.43 -11.00
N ILE A 255 -7.62 55.46 -10.10
CA ILE A 255 -6.71 55.61 -8.95
C ILE A 255 -5.24 55.80 -9.40
N SER A 256 -4.89 55.35 -10.62
CA SER A 256 -3.55 55.53 -11.18
C SER A 256 -3.27 56.93 -11.75
N LYS A 257 -4.31 57.76 -11.95
CA LYS A 257 -4.18 59.10 -12.55
C LYS A 257 -4.07 60.23 -11.53
N ASP A 258 -4.63 60.08 -10.33
CA ASP A 258 -4.69 61.15 -9.32
C ASP A 258 -3.45 61.29 -8.43
N LYS A 259 -2.39 60.50 -8.64
CA LYS A 259 -1.17 60.52 -7.81
C LYS A 259 0.04 61.25 -8.39
N ASN A 260 -0.09 61.90 -9.54
CA ASN A 260 1.06 62.54 -10.22
C ASN A 260 1.18 64.06 -10.02
N ASP A 261 0.26 64.73 -9.32
CA ASP A 261 0.34 66.18 -9.11
C ASP A 261 0.31 66.55 -7.61
N SER A 262 1.44 66.41 -6.92
CA SER A 262 1.81 67.30 -5.80
C SER A 262 3.23 67.06 -5.26
N LEU A 263 4.09 68.07 -5.47
CA LEU A 263 5.19 68.58 -4.64
C LEU A 263 6.37 67.68 -4.17
N SER A 264 7.53 67.95 -4.79
CA SER A 264 8.86 68.31 -4.22
C SER A 264 9.35 67.79 -2.84
N SER A 265 10.57 67.23 -2.89
CA SER A 265 11.80 67.60 -2.14
C SER A 265 12.56 66.45 -1.44
N GLU A 266 13.87 66.46 -1.75
CA GLU A 266 15.03 66.06 -0.96
C GLU A 266 15.35 64.57 -0.70
N ALA A 267 16.64 64.30 -0.92
CA ALA A 267 17.29 63.02 -0.91
C ALA A 267 17.86 62.67 0.48
N VAL A 268 17.78 61.39 0.84
CA VAL A 268 18.69 60.72 1.78
C VAL A 268 18.98 59.31 1.22
N PRO A 269 20.24 58.87 1.06
CA PRO A 269 20.54 57.53 0.58
C PRO A 269 20.68 56.56 1.75
N SER A 270 19.85 55.52 1.83
CA SER A 270 20.08 54.40 2.74
C SER A 270 19.68 53.04 2.14
N SER A 271 20.69 52.18 2.02
CA SER A 271 20.68 50.70 1.99
C SER A 271 19.79 49.99 0.95
N SER A 272 20.42 49.63 -0.16
CA SER A 272 19.92 48.88 -1.30
C SER A 272 19.93 47.35 -1.13
N GLU A 273 19.38 46.80 -0.04
CA GLU A 273 19.29 45.33 0.14
C GLU A 273 17.85 44.79 0.31
N ASN A 274 16.86 45.63 0.67
CA ASN A 274 15.49 45.18 0.94
C ASN A 274 14.55 45.09 -0.28
N GLY A 275 15.00 45.53 -1.47
CA GLY A 275 14.15 45.60 -2.67
C GLY A 275 13.91 44.25 -3.37
N TYR A 276 14.94 43.39 -3.42
CA TYR A 276 14.86 42.09 -4.09
C TYR A 276 14.15 41.04 -3.24
N VAL A 277 14.40 41.02 -1.93
CA VAL A 277 13.71 40.14 -0.98
C VAL A 277 12.23 40.49 -0.91
N ARG A 278 11.87 41.79 -0.87
CA ARG A 278 10.47 42.23 -0.88
C ARG A 278 9.77 41.98 -2.23
N LYS A 279 10.46 42.08 -3.37
CA LYS A 279 9.94 41.62 -4.68
C LYS A 279 9.74 40.11 -4.72
N GLY A 280 10.67 39.33 -4.18
CA GLY A 280 10.57 37.87 -4.07
C GLY A 280 9.40 37.43 -3.19
N ILE A 281 9.24 38.05 -2.02
CA ILE A 281 8.11 37.81 -1.11
C ILE A 281 6.78 38.24 -1.76
N ASN A 282 6.73 39.39 -2.45
CA ASN A 282 5.53 39.81 -3.15
C ASN A 282 5.19 38.87 -4.32
N PHE A 283 6.18 38.38 -5.07
CA PHE A 283 5.97 37.39 -6.13
C PHE A 283 5.47 36.05 -5.58
N ILE A 284 6.07 35.55 -4.50
CA ILE A 284 5.64 34.33 -3.80
C ILE A 284 4.25 34.49 -3.18
N SER A 285 3.92 35.65 -2.60
CA SER A 285 2.58 35.94 -2.06
C SER A 285 1.50 35.96 -3.14
N LYS A 286 1.84 36.45 -4.34
CA LYS A 286 0.96 36.41 -5.53
C LYS A 286 0.82 34.99 -6.09
N LEU A 287 1.86 34.17 -5.97
CA LEU A 287 1.87 32.77 -6.40
C LEU A 287 1.04 31.88 -5.44
N ILE A 288 1.18 32.07 -4.13
CA ILE A 288 0.50 31.30 -3.07
C ILE A 288 -0.96 31.73 -2.90
N CYS A 289 -1.36 32.88 -3.46
CA CYS A 289 -2.74 33.37 -3.39
C CYS A 289 -3.20 33.51 -1.92
N ILE A 290 -2.44 34.28 -1.13
CA ILE A 290 -2.66 34.44 0.31
C ILE A 290 -4.02 35.08 0.61
N ASP A 291 -4.49 35.99 -0.26
CA ASP A 291 -5.77 36.68 -0.09
C ASP A 291 -6.94 35.68 -0.09
N GLU A 292 -6.88 34.63 -0.89
CA GLU A 292 -7.90 33.58 -1.00
C GLU A 292 -7.95 32.72 0.25
N TRP A 293 -6.79 32.44 0.85
CA TRP A 293 -6.71 31.78 2.15
C TRP A 293 -7.33 32.65 3.24
N ILE A 294 -7.14 33.97 3.19
CA ILE A 294 -7.78 34.91 4.12
C ILE A 294 -9.29 34.91 3.92
N VAL A 295 -9.77 34.92 2.67
CA VAL A 295 -11.21 34.81 2.35
C VAL A 295 -11.77 33.52 2.93
N TYR A 296 -11.09 32.38 2.72
CA TYR A 296 -11.48 31.10 3.28
C TYR A 296 -11.58 31.16 4.81
N LEU A 297 -10.54 31.65 5.49
CA LEU A 297 -10.47 31.72 6.96
C LEU A 297 -11.53 32.63 7.60
N LYS A 298 -12.08 33.59 6.85
CA LYS A 298 -13.18 34.46 7.31
C LYS A 298 -14.55 33.78 7.25
N GLN A 299 -14.70 32.70 6.49
CA GLN A 299 -16.00 32.03 6.31
C GLN A 299 -16.41 31.22 7.54
N ASP A 300 -17.73 31.15 7.78
CA ASP A 300 -18.29 30.34 8.88
C ASP A 300 -18.14 28.83 8.66
N VAL A 301 -17.77 28.40 7.45
CA VAL A 301 -17.61 26.98 7.04
C VAL A 301 -16.19 26.44 7.20
N VAL A 302 -15.25 27.23 7.74
CA VAL A 302 -13.84 26.84 7.93
C VAL A 302 -13.71 25.58 8.79
N LEU A 303 -14.37 25.54 9.95
CA LEU A 303 -14.25 24.40 10.87
C LEU A 303 -14.73 23.08 10.22
N PRO A 304 -15.92 23.02 9.60
CA PRO A 304 -16.34 21.86 8.80
C PRO A 304 -15.40 21.50 7.66
N GLY A 305 -14.87 22.49 6.92
CA GLY A 305 -13.94 22.27 5.82
C GLY A 305 -12.59 21.70 6.26
N VAL A 306 -12.02 22.21 7.35
CA VAL A 306 -10.81 21.66 7.99
C VAL A 306 -11.08 20.24 8.52
N ALA A 307 -12.24 20.00 9.15
CA ALA A 307 -12.64 18.67 9.58
C ALA A 307 -12.70 17.69 8.40
N LEU A 308 -13.22 18.12 7.24
CA LEU A 308 -13.22 17.31 6.02
C LEU A 308 -11.80 17.02 5.54
N ALA A 309 -10.91 18.01 5.50
CA ALA A 309 -9.53 17.80 5.09
C ALA A 309 -8.76 16.84 6.03
N LEU A 310 -9.02 16.89 7.34
CA LEU A 310 -8.46 15.94 8.30
C LEU A 310 -8.90 14.49 8.05
N LEU A 311 -10.09 14.26 7.50
CA LEU A 311 -10.52 12.90 7.13
C LEU A 311 -9.76 12.35 5.91
N TYR A 312 -9.18 13.21 5.08
CA TYR A 312 -8.28 12.80 4.00
C TYR A 312 -6.89 12.42 4.53
N PHE A 313 -6.48 12.96 5.69
CA PHE A 313 -5.31 12.50 6.45
C PHE A 313 -5.60 11.20 7.20
N THR A 314 -5.89 10.13 6.46
CA THR A 314 -6.12 8.78 6.99
C THR A 314 -5.42 7.72 6.16
N VAL A 315 -4.54 6.97 6.82
CA VAL A 315 -3.89 5.78 6.26
C VAL A 315 -4.84 4.57 6.28
N LEU A 316 -5.97 4.66 6.99
CA LEU A 316 -7.04 3.65 7.08
C LEU A 316 -7.92 3.66 5.82
N SER A 317 -7.28 3.41 4.69
CA SER A 317 -7.88 3.29 3.37
C SER A 317 -7.28 2.12 2.61
N PHE A 318 -8.00 1.55 1.65
CA PHE A 318 -7.43 0.58 0.68
C PHE A 318 -6.45 1.25 -0.32
N GLY A 319 -5.62 2.17 0.17
CA GLY A 319 -4.49 2.78 -0.48
C GLY A 319 -3.20 2.00 -0.24
N THR A 320 -2.10 2.49 -0.82
CA THR A 320 -0.82 1.79 -0.95
C THR A 320 -0.25 1.25 0.37
N LEU A 321 -0.26 2.05 1.44
CA LEU A 321 0.31 1.68 2.74
C LEU A 321 -0.46 0.55 3.45
N MET A 322 -1.80 0.59 3.42
CA MET A 322 -2.62 -0.47 4.01
C MET A 322 -2.56 -1.75 3.17
N THR A 323 -2.56 -1.62 1.84
CA THR A 323 -2.43 -2.80 0.97
C THR A 323 -1.09 -3.51 1.15
N ALA A 324 0.01 -2.75 1.28
CA ALA A 324 1.33 -3.31 1.53
C ALA A 324 1.42 -4.04 2.88
N THR A 325 0.80 -3.49 3.92
CA THR A 325 0.80 -4.10 5.26
C THR A 325 -0.11 -5.32 5.36
N LEU A 326 -1.24 -5.34 4.65
CA LEU A 326 -2.10 -6.53 4.55
C LEU A 326 -1.42 -7.66 3.77
N GLN A 327 -0.70 -7.36 2.69
CA GLN A 327 0.12 -8.34 1.97
C GLN A 327 1.25 -8.87 2.87
N TRP A 328 1.90 -7.99 3.64
CA TRP A 328 2.92 -8.40 4.61
C TRP A 328 2.35 -9.32 5.71
N LYS A 329 1.09 -9.14 6.11
CA LYS A 329 0.36 -10.06 7.01
C LYS A 329 -0.10 -11.37 6.34
N GLY A 330 0.28 -11.63 5.10
CA GLY A 330 -0.05 -12.86 4.37
C GLY A 330 -1.46 -12.88 3.76
N ILE A 331 -2.14 -11.73 3.65
CA ILE A 331 -3.43 -11.67 2.95
C ILE A 331 -3.17 -11.63 1.44
N PRO A 332 -3.71 -12.58 0.65
CA PRO A 332 -3.48 -12.61 -0.78
C PRO A 332 -4.10 -11.40 -1.49
N ALA A 333 -3.45 -10.93 -2.56
CA ALA A 333 -3.81 -9.69 -3.24
C ALA A 333 -5.25 -9.67 -3.78
N TYR A 334 -5.79 -10.82 -4.21
CA TYR A 334 -7.16 -10.91 -4.71
C TYR A 334 -8.20 -10.65 -3.60
N VAL A 335 -7.94 -11.06 -2.35
CA VAL A 335 -8.81 -10.79 -1.20
C VAL A 335 -8.82 -9.30 -0.89
N ILE A 336 -7.65 -8.65 -0.92
CA ILE A 336 -7.53 -7.19 -0.76
C ILE A 336 -8.30 -6.47 -1.87
N GLY A 337 -8.22 -6.97 -3.11
CA GLY A 337 -8.99 -6.48 -4.25
C GLY A 337 -10.50 -6.56 -4.03
N ILE A 338 -11.01 -7.71 -3.58
CA ILE A 338 -12.43 -7.90 -3.24
C ILE A 338 -12.86 -6.94 -2.12
N ALA A 339 -12.08 -6.85 -1.04
CA ALA A 339 -12.37 -5.96 0.08
C ALA A 339 -12.42 -4.49 -0.35
N ARG A 340 -11.52 -4.06 -1.24
CA ARG A 340 -11.55 -2.73 -1.86
C ARG A 340 -12.80 -2.53 -2.73
N GLY A 341 -13.23 -3.53 -3.48
CA GLY A 341 -14.48 -3.52 -4.24
C GLY A 341 -15.71 -3.34 -3.35
N VAL A 342 -15.81 -4.13 -2.27
CA VAL A 342 -16.89 -4.00 -1.26
C VAL A 342 -16.89 -2.62 -0.63
N SER A 343 -15.70 -2.11 -0.27
CA SER A 343 -15.54 -0.77 0.29
C SER A 343 -16.01 0.34 -0.66
N ALA A 344 -15.78 0.19 -1.97
CA ALA A 344 -16.28 1.11 -2.99
C ALA A 344 -17.81 1.04 -3.12
N VAL A 345 -18.41 -0.16 -3.09
CA VAL A 345 -19.87 -0.33 -3.09
C VAL A 345 -20.52 0.32 -1.87
N ILE A 346 -19.93 0.13 -0.68
CA ILE A 346 -20.38 0.81 0.55
C ILE A 346 -20.30 2.34 0.38
N GLY A 347 -19.21 2.85 -0.20
CA GLY A 347 -19.08 4.27 -0.50
C GLY A 347 -20.14 4.79 -1.48
N ILE A 348 -20.50 4.01 -2.50
CA ILE A 348 -21.59 4.35 -3.43
C ILE A 348 -22.94 4.33 -2.69
N SER A 349 -23.18 3.35 -1.82
CA SER A 349 -24.42 3.25 -1.03
C SER A 349 -24.66 4.48 -0.14
N ALA A 350 -23.60 5.12 0.34
CA ALA A 350 -23.65 6.37 1.09
C ALA A 350 -24.36 7.49 0.30
N THR A 351 -24.18 7.54 -1.02
CA THR A 351 -24.81 8.54 -1.90
C THR A 351 -26.32 8.31 -2.09
N PHE A 352 -26.80 7.08 -1.90
CA PHE A 352 -28.24 6.79 -1.89
C PHE A 352 -28.85 7.06 -0.52
N LEU A 353 -28.08 6.81 0.55
CA LEU A 353 -28.53 7.01 1.92
C LEU A 353 -28.59 8.50 2.30
N TYR A 354 -27.70 9.33 1.76
CA TYR A 354 -27.58 10.74 2.11
C TYR A 354 -28.88 11.55 1.89
N PRO A 355 -29.55 11.51 0.72
CA PRO A 355 -30.81 12.23 0.51
C PRO A 355 -31.93 11.77 1.45
N VAL A 356 -32.00 10.46 1.73
CA VAL A 356 -33.00 9.89 2.65
C VAL A 356 -32.79 10.46 4.05
N LEU A 357 -31.55 10.51 4.52
CA LEU A 357 -31.23 11.03 5.84
C LEU A 357 -31.41 12.55 5.92
N HIS A 358 -31.02 13.29 4.88
CA HIS A 358 -31.18 14.73 4.77
C HIS A 358 -32.66 15.15 4.79
N SER A 359 -33.54 14.40 4.11
CA SER A 359 -35.00 14.66 4.13
C SER A 359 -35.62 14.57 5.52
N ARG A 360 -34.95 13.89 6.46
CA ARG A 360 -35.39 13.70 7.85
C ARG A 360 -34.64 14.61 8.83
N ILE A 361 -33.46 15.08 8.45
CA ILE A 361 -32.46 15.68 9.35
C ILE A 361 -31.68 16.77 8.60
N SER A 362 -31.59 17.97 9.18
CA SER A 362 -30.74 19.08 8.69
C SER A 362 -29.32 18.67 8.27
N THR A 363 -28.77 19.32 7.23
CA THR A 363 -27.41 19.12 6.70
C THR A 363 -26.33 19.00 7.78
N LEU A 364 -26.29 19.93 8.75
CA LEU A 364 -25.29 19.93 9.82
C LEU A 364 -25.41 18.71 10.76
N ARG A 365 -26.64 18.27 11.04
CA ARG A 365 -26.92 17.11 11.89
C ARG A 365 -26.59 15.80 11.16
N THR A 366 -26.86 15.75 9.86
CA THR A 366 -26.46 14.63 8.99
C THR A 366 -24.93 14.51 8.94
N GLY A 367 -24.20 15.63 8.89
CA GLY A 367 -22.73 15.66 9.01
C GLY A 367 -22.22 15.19 10.39
N LEU A 368 -22.89 15.56 11.47
CA LEU A 368 -22.55 15.04 12.80
C LEU A 368 -22.80 13.53 12.89
N TRP A 369 -23.92 13.05 12.37
CA TRP A 369 -24.22 11.62 12.37
C TRP A 369 -23.20 10.80 11.56
N SER A 370 -22.79 11.32 10.39
CA SER A 370 -21.83 10.65 9.52
C SER A 370 -20.43 10.59 10.13
N ILE A 371 -19.92 11.66 10.76
CA ILE A 371 -18.59 11.63 11.39
C ILE A 371 -18.55 10.74 12.64
N TRP A 372 -19.63 10.67 13.42
CA TRP A 372 -19.71 9.74 14.54
C TRP A 372 -19.83 8.29 14.08
N THR A 373 -20.53 8.04 12.98
CA THR A 373 -20.59 6.73 12.34
C THR A 373 -19.21 6.30 11.81
N GLN A 374 -18.48 7.22 11.16
CA GLN A 374 -17.09 7.04 10.76
C GLN A 374 -16.22 6.67 11.97
N TRP A 375 -16.30 7.45 13.04
CA TRP A 375 -15.52 7.25 14.26
C TRP A 375 -15.79 5.88 14.89
N CYS A 376 -17.07 5.47 15.00
CA CYS A 376 -17.45 4.17 15.56
C CYS A 376 -16.85 2.99 14.78
N PHE A 377 -16.88 3.03 13.45
CA PHE A 377 -16.28 1.97 12.64
C PHE A 377 -14.74 1.98 12.71
N LEU A 378 -14.12 3.14 12.85
CA LEU A 378 -12.67 3.21 13.05
C LEU A 378 -12.22 2.76 14.45
N VAL A 379 -13.07 2.86 15.48
CA VAL A 379 -12.78 2.22 16.79
C VAL A 379 -12.59 0.71 16.61
N VAL A 380 -13.37 0.06 15.75
CA VAL A 380 -13.18 -1.37 15.42
C VAL A 380 -11.80 -1.60 14.76
N CYS A 381 -11.34 -0.69 13.91
CA CYS A 381 -9.99 -0.74 13.33
C CYS A 381 -8.89 -0.62 14.40
N VAL A 382 -9.05 0.29 15.37
CA VAL A 382 -8.09 0.42 16.49
C VAL A 382 -8.16 -0.84 17.36
N ALA A 383 -9.37 -1.36 17.64
CA ALA A 383 -9.58 -2.58 18.41
C ALA A 383 -8.83 -3.79 17.81
N SER A 384 -8.71 -3.84 16.48
CA SER A 384 -7.98 -4.90 15.77
C SER A 384 -6.49 -5.00 16.15
N ILE A 385 -5.89 -3.95 16.73
CA ILE A 385 -4.48 -3.94 17.16
C ILE A 385 -4.25 -4.89 18.35
N TRP A 386 -5.24 -5.06 19.24
CA TRP A 386 -5.10 -5.89 20.44
C TRP A 386 -5.50 -7.35 20.23
N VAL A 387 -5.92 -7.73 19.03
CA VAL A 387 -6.27 -9.11 18.68
C VAL A 387 -4.99 -9.91 18.44
N GLN A 388 -4.78 -10.97 19.23
CA GLN A 388 -3.53 -11.75 19.22
C GLN A 388 -3.30 -12.53 17.92
N SER A 389 -4.37 -12.95 17.23
CA SER A 389 -4.29 -13.66 15.95
C SER A 389 -4.12 -12.71 14.76
N GLY A 390 -3.00 -12.82 14.05
CA GLY A 390 -2.62 -11.90 12.95
C GLY A 390 -3.62 -11.83 11.79
N HIS A 391 -4.20 -12.96 11.36
CA HIS A 391 -5.19 -13.00 10.28
C HIS A 391 -6.54 -12.40 10.69
N VAL A 392 -7.04 -12.73 11.89
CA VAL A 392 -8.31 -12.17 12.38
C VAL A 392 -8.20 -10.65 12.58
N SER A 393 -7.06 -10.18 13.10
CA SER A 393 -6.75 -8.73 13.17
C SER A 393 -6.84 -8.07 11.79
N ALA A 394 -6.28 -8.70 10.75
CA ALA A 394 -6.34 -8.17 9.38
C ALA A 394 -7.78 -8.13 8.83
N TRP A 395 -8.59 -9.16 9.06
CA TRP A 395 -10.00 -9.19 8.64
C TRP A 395 -10.86 -8.15 9.35
N ILE A 396 -10.70 -7.99 10.67
CA ILE A 396 -11.40 -6.95 11.45
C ILE A 396 -11.01 -5.56 10.95
N LEU A 397 -9.72 -5.33 10.68
CA LEU A 397 -9.22 -4.08 10.11
C LEU A 397 -9.85 -3.79 8.74
N MET A 398 -9.85 -4.78 7.82
CA MET A 398 -10.45 -4.64 6.49
C MET A 398 -11.95 -4.34 6.56
N ALA A 399 -12.69 -5.04 7.43
CA ALA A 399 -14.13 -4.84 7.62
C ALA A 399 -14.44 -3.45 8.20
N GLY A 400 -13.71 -3.01 9.23
CA GLY A 400 -13.86 -1.69 9.82
C GLY A 400 -13.57 -0.57 8.82
N VAL A 401 -12.51 -0.71 8.01
CA VAL A 401 -12.18 0.27 6.96
C VAL A 401 -13.26 0.29 5.87
N ALA A 402 -13.75 -0.87 5.44
CA ALA A 402 -14.82 -0.95 4.44
C ALA A 402 -16.12 -0.28 4.93
N ALA A 403 -16.57 -0.61 6.15
CA ALA A 403 -17.76 -0.03 6.77
C ALA A 403 -17.62 1.48 7.00
N SER A 404 -16.42 1.95 7.38
CA SER A 404 -16.17 3.37 7.59
C SER A 404 -16.50 4.22 6.35
N ARG A 405 -16.31 3.71 5.12
CA ARG A 405 -16.61 4.48 3.90
C ARG A 405 -18.01 5.07 3.82
N LEU A 406 -18.99 4.43 4.46
CA LEU A 406 -20.33 4.97 4.59
C LEU A 406 -20.30 6.35 5.27
N GLY A 407 -19.67 6.44 6.45
CA GLY A 407 -19.53 7.68 7.21
C GLY A 407 -18.74 8.75 6.46
N LEU A 408 -17.60 8.39 5.88
CA LEU A 408 -16.73 9.31 5.14
C LEU A 408 -17.47 10.02 3.99
N TRP A 409 -18.12 9.26 3.10
CA TRP A 409 -18.75 9.84 1.91
C TRP A 409 -20.03 10.61 2.22
N MET A 410 -20.79 10.22 3.26
CA MET A 410 -21.90 11.05 3.74
C MET A 410 -21.41 12.35 4.38
N PHE A 411 -20.27 12.31 5.09
CA PHE A 411 -19.69 13.52 5.67
C PHE A 411 -19.22 14.48 4.58
N ASP A 412 -18.53 13.97 3.56
CA ASP A 412 -18.10 14.76 2.40
C ASP A 412 -19.27 15.47 1.70
N LEU A 413 -20.37 14.74 1.43
CA LEU A 413 -21.59 15.33 0.88
C LEU A 413 -22.18 16.42 1.80
N SER A 414 -22.21 16.18 3.12
CA SER A 414 -22.76 17.13 4.08
C SER A 414 -21.95 18.42 4.16
N VAL A 415 -20.62 18.34 4.16
CA VAL A 415 -19.75 19.53 4.19
C VAL A 415 -19.77 20.24 2.85
N MET A 416 -19.86 19.50 1.74
CA MET A 416 -20.00 20.08 0.42
C MET A 416 -21.28 20.92 0.31
N GLN A 417 -22.42 20.38 0.74
CA GLN A 417 -23.68 21.10 0.77
C GLN A 417 -23.66 22.27 1.77
N LEU A 418 -23.02 22.10 2.94
CA LEU A 418 -22.85 23.18 3.90
C LEU A 418 -22.04 24.36 3.34
N MET A 419 -21.01 24.08 2.51
CA MET A 419 -20.25 25.12 1.81
C MET A 419 -21.08 25.80 0.72
N GLN A 420 -21.93 25.07 0.00
CA GLN A 420 -22.80 25.65 -1.03
C GLN A 420 -23.88 26.57 -0.44
N ASP A 421 -24.47 26.16 0.69
CA ASP A 421 -25.59 26.87 1.33
C ASP A 421 -25.15 28.16 2.03
N LEU A 422 -23.93 28.19 2.58
CA LEU A 422 -23.50 29.25 3.52
C LEU A 422 -22.44 30.20 2.97
N VAL A 423 -21.74 29.81 1.91
CA VAL A 423 -20.73 30.67 1.29
C VAL A 423 -21.42 31.59 0.28
N PRO A 424 -21.17 32.91 0.33
CA PRO A 424 -21.67 33.86 -0.65
C PRO A 424 -21.30 33.48 -2.08
N GLU A 425 -22.18 33.78 -3.05
CA GLU A 425 -22.00 33.37 -4.46
C GLU A 425 -20.68 33.84 -5.07
N SER A 426 -20.19 35.01 -4.67
CA SER A 426 -18.92 35.59 -5.14
C SER A 426 -17.67 34.81 -4.72
N ASP A 427 -17.76 34.04 -3.64
CA ASP A 427 -16.60 33.42 -2.99
C ASP A 427 -16.60 31.88 -3.12
N ARG A 428 -17.66 31.29 -3.72
CA ARG A 428 -17.86 29.82 -3.75
C ARG A 428 -16.71 29.10 -4.46
N CYS A 429 -16.23 29.59 -5.60
CA CYS A 429 -15.17 28.90 -6.34
C CYS A 429 -13.81 29.09 -5.69
N VAL A 430 -13.49 30.29 -5.17
CA VAL A 430 -12.30 30.52 -4.33
C VAL A 430 -12.26 29.58 -3.13
N VAL A 431 -13.35 29.49 -2.36
CA VAL A 431 -13.44 28.58 -1.20
C VAL A 431 -13.28 27.12 -1.62
N GLY A 432 -13.88 26.71 -2.75
CA GLY A 432 -13.70 25.38 -3.32
C GLY A 432 -12.25 25.08 -3.74
N GLY A 433 -11.55 26.07 -4.29
CA GLY A 433 -10.14 25.98 -4.68
C GLY A 433 -9.22 25.79 -3.48
N VAL A 434 -9.42 26.61 -2.44
CA VAL A 434 -8.67 26.49 -1.16
C VAL A 434 -8.97 25.16 -0.48
N GLN A 435 -10.24 24.73 -0.44
CA GLN A 435 -10.62 23.44 0.17
C GLN A 435 -9.93 22.26 -0.52
N SER A 436 -9.87 22.27 -1.84
CA SER A 436 -9.21 21.20 -2.62
C SER A 436 -7.69 21.20 -2.38
N SER A 437 -7.08 22.38 -2.31
CA SER A 437 -5.66 22.52 -1.94
C SER A 437 -5.38 21.98 -0.55
N LEU A 438 -6.22 22.31 0.43
CA LEU A 438 -6.12 21.79 1.79
C LEU A 438 -6.23 20.26 1.81
N GLN A 439 -7.20 19.68 1.10
CA GLN A 439 -7.32 18.22 0.98
C GLN A 439 -6.07 17.58 0.37
N SER A 440 -5.52 18.13 -0.71
CA SER A 440 -4.29 17.63 -1.33
C SER A 440 -3.06 17.77 -0.43
N MET A 441 -2.97 18.82 0.39
CA MET A 441 -1.89 18.95 1.40
C MET A 441 -1.97 17.84 2.46
N LEU A 442 -3.17 17.52 2.94
CA LEU A 442 -3.37 16.46 3.94
C LEU A 442 -3.16 15.06 3.33
N ASP A 443 -3.53 14.86 2.06
CA ASP A 443 -3.19 13.64 1.33
C ASP A 443 -1.67 13.49 1.13
N LEU A 444 -0.95 14.58 0.84
CA LEU A 444 0.52 14.56 0.73
C LEU A 444 1.19 14.15 2.05
N MET A 445 0.62 14.60 3.18
CA MET A 445 1.11 14.23 4.52
C MET A 445 1.01 12.72 4.77
N ASN A 446 0.03 12.01 4.18
CA ASN A 446 -0.03 10.54 4.27
C ASN A 446 1.18 9.87 3.61
N TYR A 447 1.62 10.38 2.45
CA TYR A 447 2.80 9.84 1.78
C TYR A 447 4.07 10.10 2.58
N ILE A 448 4.22 11.31 3.16
CA ILE A 448 5.34 11.65 4.04
C ILE A 448 5.37 10.74 5.27
N MET A 449 4.23 10.50 5.90
CA MET A 449 4.14 9.58 7.05
C MET A 449 4.46 8.13 6.68
N GLY A 450 4.10 7.69 5.48
CA GLY A 450 4.51 6.37 4.96
C GLY A 450 6.02 6.23 4.74
N ILE A 451 6.71 7.33 4.42
CA ILE A 451 8.18 7.36 4.31
C ILE A 451 8.82 7.33 5.70
N ILE A 452 8.31 8.13 6.64
CA ILE A 452 8.82 8.20 8.03
C ILE A 452 8.63 6.85 8.73
N ILE A 453 7.43 6.26 8.61
CA ILE A 453 7.08 4.97 9.22
C ILE A 453 7.03 3.91 8.12
N SER A 454 8.21 3.54 7.63
CA SER A 454 8.37 2.58 6.53
C SER A 454 8.31 1.12 6.96
N ASN A 455 8.44 0.82 8.26
CA ASN A 455 8.40 -0.55 8.78
C ASN A 455 6.95 -1.03 8.97
N PRO A 456 6.51 -2.13 8.31
CA PRO A 456 5.15 -2.68 8.46
C PRO A 456 4.76 -3.06 9.89
N GLN A 457 5.74 -3.42 10.75
CA GLN A 457 5.47 -3.75 12.15
C GLN A 457 4.99 -2.54 12.96
N GLU A 458 5.36 -1.33 12.54
CA GLU A 458 4.97 -0.08 13.18
C GLU A 458 3.65 0.48 12.63
N PHE A 459 2.98 -0.22 11.72
CA PHE A 459 1.73 0.24 11.10
C PHE A 459 0.64 0.59 12.13
N SER A 460 0.63 -0.07 13.29
CA SER A 460 -0.26 0.27 14.41
C SER A 460 -0.13 1.74 14.85
N LYS A 461 1.06 2.36 14.75
CA LYS A 461 1.26 3.79 15.03
C LYS A 461 0.53 4.66 14.00
N LEU A 462 0.58 4.30 12.71
CA LEU A 462 -0.14 5.00 11.64
C LEU A 462 -1.66 4.90 11.80
N VAL A 463 -2.16 3.75 12.27
CA VAL A 463 -3.57 3.55 12.61
C VAL A 463 -4.00 4.51 13.72
N ILE A 464 -3.20 4.65 14.79
CA ILE A 464 -3.49 5.57 15.91
C ILE A 464 -3.43 7.03 15.46
N ILE A 465 -2.44 7.42 14.64
CA ILE A 465 -2.33 8.78 14.09
C ILE A 465 -3.57 9.11 13.24
N SER A 466 -3.97 8.19 12.37
CA SER A 466 -5.17 8.36 11.52
C SER A 466 -6.45 8.48 12.36
N PHE A 467 -6.60 7.64 13.38
CA PHE A 467 -7.74 7.70 14.31
C PHE A 467 -7.76 9.01 15.12
N SER A 468 -6.60 9.51 15.51
CA SER A 468 -6.46 10.80 16.21
C SER A 468 -6.89 11.97 15.31
N SER A 469 -6.50 11.95 14.02
CA SER A 469 -6.96 12.92 13.02
C SER A 469 -8.49 12.94 12.89
N VAL A 470 -9.11 11.77 12.78
CA VAL A 470 -10.58 11.64 12.70
C VAL A 470 -11.27 12.10 13.98
N THR A 471 -10.66 11.83 15.14
CA THR A 471 -11.18 12.29 16.44
C THR A 471 -11.13 13.82 16.52
N LEU A 472 -10.03 14.44 16.07
CA LEU A 472 -9.92 15.90 15.97
C LEU A 472 -10.99 16.48 15.04
N ALA A 473 -11.22 15.87 13.88
CA ALA A 473 -12.27 16.29 12.95
C ALA A 473 -13.68 16.25 13.60
N ALA A 474 -13.99 15.20 14.37
CA ALA A 474 -15.25 15.08 15.09
C ALA A 474 -15.42 16.16 16.17
N ILE A 475 -14.33 16.50 16.87
CA ILE A 475 -14.32 17.57 17.88
C ILE A 475 -14.54 18.94 17.22
N LEU A 476 -13.86 19.21 16.10
CA LEU A 476 -14.01 20.47 15.35
C LEU A 476 -15.45 20.67 14.88
N LEU A 477 -16.07 19.65 14.30
CA LEU A 477 -17.46 19.72 13.84
C LEU A 477 -18.45 19.93 15.01
N LYS A 478 -18.19 19.29 16.16
CA LYS A 478 -18.98 19.49 17.37
C LYS A 478 -18.84 20.93 17.90
N SER A 479 -17.66 21.53 17.80
CA SER A 479 -17.41 22.93 18.17
C SER A 479 -18.23 23.90 17.31
N THR A 480 -18.35 23.63 16.01
CA THR A 480 -19.21 24.41 15.10
C THR A 480 -20.67 24.42 15.54
N ARG A 481 -21.19 23.30 16.07
CA ARG A 481 -22.55 23.22 16.62
C ARG A 481 -22.76 24.16 17.80
N ASN A 482 -21.78 24.26 18.71
CA ASN A 482 -21.91 25.11 19.91
C ASN A 482 -21.89 26.61 19.59
N LYS A 483 -21.31 27.02 18.46
CA LYS A 483 -21.31 28.42 18.01
C LYS A 483 -22.63 28.86 17.37
N ARG A 484 -23.46 27.92 16.88
CA ARG A 484 -24.77 28.24 16.28
C ARG A 484 -25.90 27.84 17.25
N CYS A 485 -26.46 28.82 17.95
CA CYS A 485 -27.65 28.65 18.78
C CYS A 485 -28.85 28.19 17.94
N LEU A 486 -29.14 26.87 17.92
CA LEU A 486 -30.41 26.35 17.40
C LEU A 486 -31.56 26.57 18.41
N PRO A 487 -32.82 26.74 17.95
CA PRO A 487 -33.97 26.96 18.83
C PRO A 487 -34.22 25.79 19.82
N PRO A 488 -34.72 26.07 21.04
CA PRO A 488 -34.76 25.11 22.16
C PRO A 488 -35.70 23.90 21.97
N HIS A 489 -36.71 23.99 21.10
CA HIS A 489 -37.64 22.87 20.83
C HIS A 489 -37.01 21.77 19.96
N GLU A 490 -36.24 22.18 18.95
CA GLU A 490 -35.39 21.35 18.11
C GLU A 490 -34.21 20.73 18.90
N LEU A 491 -33.79 21.38 19.99
CA LEU A 491 -32.72 20.95 20.89
C LEU A 491 -33.08 19.70 21.70
N LYS A 492 -34.33 19.57 22.17
CA LYS A 492 -34.82 18.42 22.95
C LYS A 492 -34.91 17.15 22.11
N VAL A 493 -35.48 17.25 20.90
CA VAL A 493 -35.58 16.13 19.96
C VAL A 493 -34.19 15.66 19.52
N CYS A 494 -33.27 16.60 19.31
CA CYS A 494 -31.90 16.29 18.90
C CYS A 494 -31.05 15.76 20.06
N GLN A 495 -31.23 16.25 21.30
CA GLN A 495 -30.60 15.67 22.48
C GLN A 495 -31.15 14.26 22.73
N ASP A 496 -32.45 14.02 22.64
CA ASP A 496 -33.02 12.68 22.81
C ASP A 496 -32.60 11.72 21.70
N LEU A 497 -32.54 12.15 20.44
CA LEU A 497 -32.05 11.33 19.34
C LEU A 497 -30.55 11.07 19.44
N ILE A 498 -29.73 12.07 19.79
CA ILE A 498 -28.28 11.89 19.98
C ILE A 498 -28.00 11.07 21.22
N LEU A 499 -28.78 11.19 22.30
CA LEU A 499 -28.57 10.44 23.53
C LEU A 499 -29.07 8.99 23.37
N ARG A 500 -30.21 8.77 22.69
CA ARG A 500 -30.66 7.44 22.27
C ARG A 500 -29.74 6.80 21.25
N TRP A 501 -29.19 7.56 20.30
CA TRP A 501 -28.24 7.04 19.31
C TRP A 501 -26.86 6.83 19.91
N ARG A 502 -26.38 7.70 20.81
CA ARG A 502 -25.14 7.50 21.57
C ARG A 502 -25.28 6.32 22.53
N GLN A 503 -26.45 6.11 23.14
CA GLN A 503 -26.75 4.90 23.91
C GLN A 503 -26.88 3.67 23.01
N ARG A 504 -27.51 3.76 21.84
CA ARG A 504 -27.65 2.63 20.90
C ARG A 504 -26.35 2.30 20.16
N ALA A 505 -25.51 3.28 19.87
CA ALA A 505 -24.21 3.12 19.24
C ALA A 505 -23.16 2.72 20.28
N ALA A 506 -23.22 3.24 21.52
CA ALA A 506 -22.45 2.69 22.63
C ALA A 506 -22.93 1.28 22.98
N ALA A 507 -24.24 1.00 22.90
CA ALA A 507 -24.79 -0.34 23.08
C ALA A 507 -24.49 -1.25 21.88
N ALA A 508 -24.37 -0.74 20.65
CA ALA A 508 -23.97 -1.52 19.48
C ALA A 508 -22.46 -1.73 19.44
N ALA A 509 -21.67 -0.78 19.92
CA ALA A 509 -20.22 -0.93 20.12
C ALA A 509 -19.94 -1.82 21.33
N ALA A 510 -20.74 -1.73 22.40
CA ALA A 510 -20.70 -2.65 23.53
C ALA A 510 -21.28 -4.02 23.15
N ALA A 511 -22.28 -4.09 22.27
CA ALA A 511 -22.81 -5.35 21.73
C ALA A 511 -21.86 -5.93 20.70
N ALA A 512 -21.10 -5.14 19.96
CA ALA A 512 -20.01 -5.62 19.10
C ALA A 512 -18.81 -6.05 19.95
N ALA A 513 -18.49 -5.34 21.03
CA ALA A 513 -17.48 -5.74 22.00
C ALA A 513 -17.93 -6.98 22.80
N LEU A 514 -19.23 -7.11 23.11
CA LEU A 514 -19.84 -8.28 23.73
C LEU A 514 -19.98 -9.41 22.73
N PHE A 515 -20.32 -9.16 21.47
CA PHE A 515 -20.37 -10.17 20.41
C PHE A 515 -18.96 -10.66 20.10
N VAL A 516 -17.96 -9.77 20.07
CA VAL A 516 -16.54 -10.15 20.09
C VAL A 516 -16.21 -10.90 21.37
N SER A 517 -16.69 -10.50 22.55
CA SER A 517 -16.45 -11.24 23.82
C SER A 517 -17.27 -12.54 23.95
N LEU A 518 -18.32 -12.74 23.15
CA LEU A 518 -19.20 -13.90 23.12
C LEU A 518 -18.75 -14.89 22.03
N VAL A 519 -18.20 -14.37 20.93
CA VAL A 519 -17.43 -15.10 19.91
C VAL A 519 -16.03 -15.45 20.42
N MET A 520 -15.48 -14.65 21.35
CA MET A 520 -14.27 -14.93 22.13
C MET A 520 -14.60 -15.47 23.54
N ALA A 521 -15.85 -15.88 23.80
CA ALA A 521 -16.13 -16.70 24.97
C ALA A 521 -15.28 -17.95 24.80
N PRO A 522 -14.56 -18.39 25.85
CA PRO A 522 -13.63 -19.50 25.72
C PRO A 522 -14.43 -20.72 25.29
N GLU A 523 -14.32 -21.06 24.02
CA GLU A 523 -14.70 -22.38 23.54
C GLU A 523 -13.91 -23.33 24.44
N ALA A 524 -14.68 -24.12 25.19
CA ALA A 524 -14.22 -24.96 26.28
C ALA A 524 -12.87 -25.55 25.94
N ALA A 525 -11.89 -25.33 26.83
CA ALA A 525 -10.52 -25.79 26.72
C ALA A 525 -10.42 -27.15 26.01
N SER A 526 -10.23 -27.12 24.69
CA SER A 526 -9.37 -28.10 24.06
C SER A 526 -8.01 -27.81 24.64
N SER A 527 -7.55 -28.73 25.48
CA SER A 527 -6.19 -28.83 25.99
C SER A 527 -5.17 -28.16 25.07
N PRO A 528 -4.13 -27.49 25.62
CA PRO A 528 -3.08 -26.87 24.80
C PRO A 528 -2.70 -27.85 23.70
N HIS A 529 -2.77 -27.42 22.42
CA HIS A 529 -2.37 -28.23 21.27
C HIS A 529 -1.01 -28.83 21.61
N GLN A 530 -1.05 -30.08 22.04
CA GLN A 530 0.11 -30.85 22.39
C GLN A 530 0.68 -31.17 21.02
N ILE A 531 1.68 -30.39 20.57
CA ILE A 531 2.44 -30.67 19.33
C ILE A 531 2.58 -32.17 19.28
N SER A 532 1.94 -32.82 18.30
CA SER A 532 2.07 -34.27 18.20
C SER A 532 3.56 -34.50 18.03
N LYS A 533 4.18 -35.20 18.99
CA LYS A 533 5.64 -35.27 19.09
C LYS A 533 6.29 -36.07 17.96
N SER A 534 5.61 -36.30 16.84
CA SER A 534 6.10 -37.02 15.66
C SER A 534 6.81 -36.07 14.69
N VAL A 535 8.08 -36.31 14.41
CA VAL A 535 8.87 -35.55 13.43
C VAL A 535 9.53 -36.49 12.44
N CYS A 536 9.70 -36.05 11.20
CA CYS A 536 10.41 -36.78 10.16
C CYS A 536 11.80 -36.17 9.93
N VAL A 537 12.82 -37.02 9.82
CA VAL A 537 14.20 -36.63 9.46
C VAL A 537 14.53 -37.30 8.13
N MET A 538 14.68 -36.50 7.08
CA MET A 538 15.08 -36.98 5.75
C MET A 538 16.58 -37.23 5.74
N ASP A 539 17.01 -38.30 5.06
CA ASP A 539 18.42 -38.72 5.02
C ASP A 539 19.03 -38.90 6.41
N ALA A 540 18.31 -39.65 7.25
CA ALA A 540 18.69 -39.93 8.63
C ALA A 540 20.02 -40.70 8.75
N SER A 541 20.45 -41.37 7.68
CA SER A 541 21.76 -42.04 7.58
C SER A 541 22.96 -41.09 7.55
N SER A 542 22.75 -39.81 7.26
CA SER A 542 23.82 -38.80 7.23
C SER A 542 24.38 -38.52 8.64
N LEU A 543 25.60 -37.95 8.71
CA LEU A 543 26.24 -37.60 10.00
C LEU A 543 25.37 -36.65 10.84
N LEU A 544 24.77 -35.66 10.18
CA LEU A 544 23.85 -34.70 10.80
C LEU A 544 22.52 -35.38 11.14
N GLY A 545 21.95 -36.14 10.21
CA GLY A 545 20.69 -36.86 10.39
C GLY A 545 20.72 -37.81 11.59
N ALA A 546 21.76 -38.63 11.70
CA ALA A 546 21.89 -39.59 12.81
C ALA A 546 21.99 -38.87 14.17
N SER A 547 22.78 -37.80 14.24
CA SER A 547 22.93 -36.99 15.45
C SER A 547 21.62 -36.27 15.84
N LEU A 548 20.85 -35.84 14.83
CA LEU A 548 19.54 -35.20 15.01
C LEU A 548 18.51 -36.22 15.53
N VAL A 549 18.47 -37.42 14.97
CA VAL A 549 17.60 -38.53 15.43
C VAL A 549 17.90 -38.87 16.89
N GLU A 550 19.17 -39.05 17.26
CA GLU A 550 19.57 -39.33 18.65
C GLU A 550 19.08 -38.21 19.60
N LYS A 551 19.32 -36.94 19.24
CA LYS A 551 18.95 -35.80 20.08
C LYS A 551 17.43 -35.64 20.19
N LEU A 552 16.67 -35.86 19.11
CA LEU A 552 15.20 -35.82 19.10
C LEU A 552 14.59 -36.94 19.95
N LEU A 553 15.12 -38.16 19.87
CA LEU A 553 14.69 -39.28 20.71
C LEU A 553 14.93 -38.98 22.18
N ASN A 554 16.11 -38.44 22.54
CA ASN A 554 16.42 -38.02 23.90
C ASN A 554 15.51 -36.88 24.41
N ARG A 555 14.95 -36.07 23.51
CA ARG A 555 13.93 -35.04 23.83
C ARG A 555 12.50 -35.58 23.88
N GLY A 556 12.32 -36.88 23.66
CA GLY A 556 11.03 -37.57 23.77
C GLY A 556 10.13 -37.43 22.54
N TYR A 557 10.69 -37.07 21.38
CA TYR A 557 9.98 -37.10 20.11
C TYR A 557 9.87 -38.53 19.56
N THR A 558 8.76 -38.80 18.88
CA THR A 558 8.62 -39.93 17.95
C THR A 558 9.28 -39.51 16.64
N VAL A 559 10.27 -40.26 16.16
CA VAL A 559 11.06 -39.89 14.99
C VAL A 559 10.80 -40.87 13.86
N HIS A 560 10.37 -40.35 12.72
CA HIS A 560 10.34 -41.05 11.44
C HIS A 560 11.68 -40.81 10.74
N ALA A 561 12.54 -41.82 10.68
CA ALA A 561 13.85 -41.75 10.06
C ALA A 561 13.76 -42.24 8.61
N ALA A 562 13.86 -41.33 7.64
CA ALA A 562 13.85 -41.67 6.22
C ALA A 562 15.28 -41.97 5.73
N VAL A 563 15.50 -43.17 5.17
CA VAL A 563 16.81 -43.66 4.73
C VAL A 563 16.73 -44.13 3.28
N GLN A 564 17.76 -43.82 2.47
CA GLN A 564 17.78 -44.11 1.03
C GLN A 564 18.09 -45.57 0.67
N ASP A 565 18.97 -46.27 1.42
CA ASP A 565 19.41 -47.64 1.07
C ASP A 565 19.33 -48.63 2.25
N GLN A 566 18.94 -49.88 1.97
CA GLN A 566 18.79 -50.97 2.94
C GLN A 566 20.13 -51.65 3.29
N GLY A 567 21.17 -51.51 2.46
CA GLY A 567 22.33 -52.40 2.48
C GLY A 567 23.44 -52.09 3.51
N THR A 568 23.71 -50.82 3.84
CA THR A 568 25.02 -50.48 4.42
C THR A 568 25.02 -49.71 5.76
N ASN A 569 23.93 -49.06 6.19
CA ASN A 569 23.96 -48.19 7.38
C ASN A 569 22.85 -48.38 8.43
N LEU A 570 22.08 -49.48 8.39
CA LEU A 570 21.18 -49.83 9.52
C LEU A 570 21.93 -50.11 10.84
N ASN A 571 23.25 -50.32 10.79
CA ASN A 571 24.09 -50.49 11.97
C ASN A 571 24.25 -49.21 12.80
N VAL A 572 24.04 -48.02 12.22
CA VAL A 572 24.13 -46.73 12.94
C VAL A 572 23.07 -46.63 14.04
N PHE A 573 21.90 -47.20 13.81
CA PHE A 573 20.79 -47.15 14.75
C PHE A 573 20.69 -48.38 15.68
N LYS A 574 21.51 -49.42 15.48
CA LYS A 574 21.51 -50.65 16.31
C LYS A 574 22.03 -50.45 17.73
N GLY A 575 22.76 -49.36 18.00
CA GLY A 575 23.34 -49.05 19.31
C GLY A 575 22.50 -48.10 20.19
N LEU A 576 21.38 -47.57 19.70
CA LEU A 576 20.52 -46.67 20.47
C LEU A 576 19.67 -47.46 21.48
N PRO A 577 19.56 -47.01 22.75
CA PRO A 577 18.79 -47.71 23.77
C PRO A 577 17.34 -47.89 23.32
N ASN A 578 16.84 -49.09 23.60
CA ASN A 578 15.64 -49.70 23.04
C ASN A 578 14.34 -49.02 23.50
N GLU A 579 14.10 -47.75 23.14
CA GLU A 579 12.75 -47.14 23.11
C GLU A 579 12.07 -47.45 21.75
N SER A 580 11.98 -48.73 21.41
CA SER A 580 11.53 -49.27 20.11
C SER A 580 10.14 -48.85 19.64
N ARG A 581 9.39 -48.07 20.43
CA ARG A 581 8.08 -47.52 20.04
C ARG A 581 8.15 -46.12 19.41
N LYS A 582 9.24 -45.36 19.61
CA LYS A 582 9.34 -43.96 19.15
C LYS A 582 10.13 -43.78 17.86
N LEU A 583 11.06 -44.67 17.51
CA LEU A 583 11.80 -44.61 16.24
C LEU A 583 11.11 -45.49 15.19
N LYS A 584 10.75 -44.93 14.05
CA LYS A 584 10.23 -45.65 12.89
C LYS A 584 11.13 -45.37 11.69
N VAL A 585 11.68 -46.42 11.08
CA VAL A 585 12.56 -46.28 9.92
C VAL A 585 11.72 -46.49 8.66
N PHE A 586 11.80 -45.54 7.73
CA PHE A 586 11.13 -45.58 6.43
C PHE A 586 12.18 -45.60 5.33
N GLN A 587 11.95 -46.44 4.32
CA GLN A 587 12.73 -46.35 3.10
C GLN A 587 12.14 -45.23 2.25
N SER A 588 12.95 -44.22 1.94
CA SER A 588 12.51 -43.07 1.16
C SER A 588 13.58 -42.66 0.16
N ASP A 589 13.18 -42.67 -1.11
CA ASP A 589 13.95 -42.09 -2.21
C ASP A 589 13.41 -40.66 -2.46
N PRO A 590 14.25 -39.61 -2.44
CA PRO A 590 13.85 -38.24 -2.77
C PRO A 590 13.20 -38.07 -4.15
N PHE A 591 13.34 -39.05 -5.05
CA PHE A 591 12.71 -39.07 -6.37
C PHE A 591 11.44 -39.91 -6.45
N ASP A 592 11.16 -40.76 -5.46
CA ASP A 592 9.89 -41.48 -5.34
C ASP A 592 8.97 -40.74 -4.38
N TYR A 593 8.05 -39.97 -4.97
CA TYR A 593 7.07 -39.17 -4.24
C TYR A 593 6.24 -39.97 -3.23
N GLN A 594 5.88 -41.22 -3.56
CA GLN A 594 5.06 -42.04 -2.68
C GLN A 594 5.84 -42.47 -1.43
N SER A 595 7.10 -42.83 -1.60
CA SER A 595 8.00 -43.16 -0.48
C SER A 595 8.17 -42.00 0.51
N ILE A 596 8.22 -40.76 -0.01
CA ILE A 596 8.31 -39.54 0.80
C ILE A 596 7.00 -39.33 1.58
N MET A 597 5.86 -39.43 0.89
CA MET A 597 4.54 -39.31 1.51
C MET A 597 4.34 -40.31 2.65
N ASP A 598 4.76 -41.56 2.46
CA ASP A 598 4.66 -42.60 3.48
C ASP A 598 5.53 -42.30 4.71
N ALA A 599 6.72 -41.70 4.50
CA ALA A 599 7.62 -41.30 5.60
C ALA A 599 7.09 -40.11 6.41
N ILE A 600 6.52 -39.09 5.75
CA ILE A 600 6.06 -37.86 6.41
C ILE A 600 4.66 -37.98 7.03
N LYS A 601 3.87 -38.99 6.63
CA LYS A 601 2.49 -39.17 7.08
C LYS A 601 2.39 -39.23 8.62
N GLY A 602 1.64 -38.29 9.19
CA GLY A 602 1.42 -38.20 10.63
C GLY A 602 2.54 -37.53 11.42
N CYS A 603 3.51 -36.88 10.76
CA CYS A 603 4.50 -36.02 11.39
C CYS A 603 3.99 -34.57 11.47
N SER A 604 4.32 -33.88 12.57
CA SER A 604 4.10 -32.45 12.78
C SER A 604 5.23 -31.58 12.24
N GLY A 605 6.42 -32.14 12.08
CA GLY A 605 7.59 -31.42 11.59
C GLY A 605 8.47 -32.25 10.68
N LEU A 606 9.17 -31.58 9.77
CA LEU A 606 10.18 -32.19 8.89
C LEU A 606 11.53 -31.50 9.07
N PHE A 607 12.59 -32.28 9.20
CA PHE A 607 13.96 -31.85 9.04
C PHE A 607 14.49 -32.35 7.69
N TYR A 608 14.67 -31.44 6.75
CA TYR A 608 15.21 -31.74 5.43
C TYR A 608 16.72 -31.59 5.44
N THR A 609 17.43 -32.73 5.42
CA THR A 609 18.86 -32.79 5.14
C THR A 609 19.07 -33.54 3.82
N PHE A 610 20.04 -33.08 3.02
CA PHE A 610 20.41 -33.72 1.77
C PHE A 610 21.93 -33.87 1.71
N GLN A 611 22.39 -35.11 1.67
CA GLN A 611 23.76 -35.49 1.36
C GLN A 611 23.76 -36.25 0.02
N PRO A 612 24.73 -35.98 -0.89
CA PRO A 612 24.86 -36.75 -2.12
C PRO A 612 25.15 -38.24 -1.83
N PRO A 613 24.67 -39.17 -2.68
CA PRO A 613 24.93 -40.61 -2.54
C PRO A 613 26.43 -40.95 -2.57
N GLN A 614 26.85 -41.98 -1.82
CA GLN A 614 28.28 -42.36 -1.68
C GLN A 614 28.97 -42.78 -2.99
N GLU A 615 28.21 -43.18 -4.01
CA GLU A 615 28.74 -43.63 -5.30
C GLU A 615 29.20 -42.45 -6.21
N GLN A 616 28.75 -41.23 -5.94
CA GLN A 616 29.16 -40.02 -6.66
C GLN A 616 30.12 -39.17 -5.82
N THR A 617 31.42 -39.38 -6.04
CA THR A 617 32.51 -38.70 -5.32
C THR A 617 32.76 -37.27 -5.79
N VAL A 618 32.16 -36.84 -6.91
CA VAL A 618 32.36 -35.52 -7.51
C VAL A 618 31.05 -34.75 -7.55
N TYR A 619 31.05 -33.58 -6.92
CA TYR A 619 29.93 -32.67 -6.93
C TYR A 619 29.97 -31.83 -8.22
N ASP A 620 29.06 -32.08 -9.16
CA ASP A 620 29.00 -31.47 -10.49
C ASP A 620 27.67 -30.72 -10.73
N GLU A 621 27.45 -30.22 -11.96
CA GLU A 621 26.20 -29.51 -12.31
C GLU A 621 24.98 -30.44 -12.24
N PHE A 622 25.15 -31.72 -12.60
CA PHE A 622 24.08 -32.71 -12.54
C PHE A 622 23.64 -32.99 -11.09
N MET A 623 24.58 -33.10 -10.16
CA MET A 623 24.30 -33.21 -8.73
C MET A 623 23.52 -31.99 -8.21
N ALA A 624 23.80 -30.79 -8.74
CA ALA A 624 23.04 -29.60 -8.39
C ALA A 624 21.58 -29.69 -8.82
N GLU A 625 21.29 -30.21 -10.01
CA GLU A 625 19.92 -30.44 -10.47
C GLU A 625 19.19 -31.52 -9.66
N ILE A 626 19.89 -32.60 -9.30
CA ILE A 626 19.39 -33.67 -8.42
C ILE A 626 18.94 -33.10 -7.08
N GLU A 627 19.77 -32.30 -6.41
CA GLU A 627 19.44 -31.71 -5.11
C GLU A 627 18.24 -30.75 -5.20
N VAL A 628 18.15 -29.95 -6.26
CA VAL A 628 17.01 -29.05 -6.49
C VAL A 628 15.71 -29.85 -6.66
N ARG A 629 15.74 -30.93 -7.44
CA ARG A 629 14.57 -31.78 -7.67
C ARG A 629 14.17 -32.54 -6.41
N ALA A 630 15.13 -33.03 -5.64
CA ALA A 630 14.88 -33.65 -4.33
C ALA A 630 14.20 -32.67 -3.36
N ALA A 631 14.72 -31.44 -3.26
CA ALA A 631 14.13 -30.40 -2.41
C ALA A 631 12.69 -30.06 -2.85
N HIS A 632 12.46 -29.93 -4.15
CA HIS A 632 11.13 -29.71 -4.71
C HIS A 632 10.14 -30.82 -4.32
N ASN A 633 10.51 -32.09 -4.56
CA ASN A 633 9.65 -33.24 -4.28
C ASN A 633 9.27 -33.34 -2.81
N VAL A 634 10.24 -33.17 -1.91
CA VAL A 634 10.00 -33.26 -0.46
C VAL A 634 9.11 -32.13 0.04
N LEU A 635 9.35 -30.88 -0.41
CA LEU A 635 8.52 -29.75 0.00
C LEU A 635 7.11 -29.84 -0.60
N GLU A 636 6.95 -30.34 -1.83
CA GLU A 636 5.63 -30.59 -2.41
C GLU A 636 4.89 -31.71 -1.66
N ALA A 637 5.58 -32.75 -1.20
CA ALA A 637 4.99 -33.79 -0.34
C ALA A 637 4.54 -33.21 1.02
N CYS A 638 5.33 -32.29 1.60
CA CYS A 638 4.94 -31.57 2.81
C CYS A 638 3.68 -30.73 2.60
N ALA A 639 3.57 -30.05 1.45
CA ALA A 639 2.40 -29.24 1.10
C ALA A 639 1.10 -30.07 1.07
N GLN A 640 1.17 -31.31 0.59
CA GLN A 640 0.02 -32.20 0.50
C GLN A 640 -0.31 -32.90 1.83
N THR A 641 0.54 -32.76 2.85
CA THR A 641 0.37 -33.43 4.15
C THR A 641 -0.10 -32.43 5.20
N GLU A 642 -1.40 -32.47 5.51
CA GLU A 642 -2.05 -31.53 6.43
C GLU A 642 -1.45 -31.53 7.85
N THR A 643 -0.76 -32.59 8.26
CA THR A 643 -0.17 -32.70 9.60
C THR A 643 1.12 -31.89 9.76
N ILE A 644 1.80 -31.51 8.67
CA ILE A 644 3.09 -30.81 8.74
C ILE A 644 2.87 -29.34 9.08
N GLU A 645 3.31 -28.93 10.27
CA GLU A 645 3.20 -27.57 10.77
C GLU A 645 4.45 -26.74 10.50
N LYS A 646 5.64 -27.36 10.49
CA LYS A 646 6.92 -26.66 10.29
C LYS A 646 7.98 -27.52 9.59
N VAL A 647 8.68 -26.93 8.62
CA VAL A 647 9.81 -27.55 7.92
C VAL A 647 11.11 -26.81 8.24
N VAL A 648 12.12 -27.53 8.71
CA VAL A 648 13.48 -27.02 8.88
C VAL A 648 14.34 -27.50 7.71
N PHE A 649 14.79 -26.56 6.90
CA PHE A 649 15.56 -26.81 5.69
C PHE A 649 17.05 -26.57 5.94
N THR A 650 17.88 -27.59 5.78
CA THR A 650 19.32 -27.45 5.96
C THR A 650 19.99 -26.95 4.67
N SER A 651 20.40 -25.69 4.69
CA SER A 651 21.18 -25.04 3.64
C SER A 651 22.64 -24.83 4.09
N SER A 652 23.42 -24.11 3.30
CA SER A 652 24.85 -23.84 3.52
C SER A 652 25.14 -22.34 3.43
N ILE A 653 26.23 -21.90 4.07
CA ILE A 653 26.77 -20.54 3.94
C ILE A 653 27.27 -20.26 2.51
N THR A 654 27.61 -21.30 1.76
CA THR A 654 27.87 -21.19 0.31
C THR A 654 26.66 -20.70 -0.49
N ALA A 655 25.45 -20.70 0.08
CA ALA A 655 24.26 -20.08 -0.56
C ALA A 655 24.14 -18.56 -0.30
N VAL A 656 25.08 -17.96 0.45
CA VAL A 656 25.05 -16.56 0.90
C VAL A 656 26.24 -15.76 0.33
N VAL A 657 27.43 -16.37 0.31
CA VAL A 657 28.72 -15.67 0.17
C VAL A 657 29.10 -15.26 -1.27
N TRP A 658 28.69 -15.99 -2.30
CA TRP A 658 29.23 -15.83 -3.66
C TRP A 658 28.52 -14.74 -4.47
N LYS A 659 29.08 -13.54 -4.53
CA LYS A 659 28.55 -12.37 -5.27
C LYS A 659 29.63 -11.67 -6.12
N GLU A 660 29.23 -10.75 -6.99
CA GLU A 660 30.15 -10.00 -7.87
C GLU A 660 30.99 -8.97 -7.08
N ASN A 661 30.34 -8.19 -6.21
CA ASN A 661 31.00 -7.18 -5.37
C ASN A 661 31.49 -7.74 -4.02
N ARG A 662 32.35 -8.76 -4.06
CA ARG A 662 32.87 -9.47 -2.87
C ARG A 662 33.58 -8.56 -1.88
N LYS A 663 34.16 -7.43 -2.30
CA LYS A 663 34.94 -6.50 -1.46
C LYS A 663 34.18 -5.26 -0.99
N SER A 664 32.87 -5.16 -1.25
CA SER A 664 32.07 -4.08 -0.64
C SER A 664 32.06 -4.28 0.88
N GLY A 665 32.56 -3.31 1.65
CA GLY A 665 32.82 -3.43 3.09
C GLY A 665 31.60 -3.60 4.00
N LEU A 666 30.49 -4.18 3.52
CA LEU A 666 29.33 -4.55 4.33
C LEU A 666 29.52 -5.94 4.97
N GLU A 667 29.05 -6.08 6.21
CA GLU A 667 28.84 -7.37 6.87
C GLU A 667 27.76 -8.17 6.12
N LEU A 668 28.02 -9.44 5.82
CA LEU A 668 27.07 -10.41 5.28
C LEU A 668 26.16 -10.95 6.36
N ASP A 669 24.87 -10.95 6.08
CA ASP A 669 23.81 -11.45 6.96
C ASP A 669 22.85 -12.43 6.23
N GLU A 670 21.78 -12.83 6.90
CA GLU A 670 20.78 -13.75 6.37
C GLU A 670 20.01 -13.24 5.13
N ARG A 671 20.11 -11.94 4.80
CA ARG A 671 19.43 -11.32 3.64
C ARG A 671 20.21 -11.56 2.34
N ASP A 672 21.47 -11.93 2.45
CA ASP A 672 22.37 -12.08 1.32
C ASP A 672 22.23 -13.45 0.62
N TRP A 673 22.26 -13.43 -0.71
CA TRP A 673 22.16 -14.63 -1.54
C TRP A 673 23.33 -14.73 -2.52
N SER A 674 23.83 -15.94 -2.72
CA SER A 674 24.79 -16.21 -3.77
C SER A 674 24.15 -16.08 -5.15
N ASP A 675 24.94 -15.63 -6.13
CA ASP A 675 24.54 -15.54 -7.53
C ASP A 675 24.81 -16.87 -8.26
N PRO A 676 23.76 -17.56 -8.74
CA PRO A 676 23.91 -18.79 -9.52
C PRO A 676 24.83 -18.65 -10.74
N SER A 677 24.86 -17.47 -11.37
CA SER A 677 25.66 -17.18 -12.56
C SER A 677 27.16 -17.24 -12.24
N ILE A 678 27.55 -16.66 -11.10
CA ILE A 678 28.93 -16.69 -10.59
C ILE A 678 29.30 -18.10 -10.17
N CYS A 679 28.40 -18.79 -9.48
CA CYS A 679 28.64 -20.17 -9.05
C CYS A 679 28.93 -21.08 -10.25
N ARG A 680 28.17 -20.94 -11.34
CA ARG A 680 28.41 -21.68 -12.60
C ARG A 680 29.74 -21.29 -13.26
N LYS A 681 30.03 -19.98 -13.35
CA LYS A 681 31.27 -19.47 -13.96
C LYS A 681 32.54 -20.01 -13.29
N PHE A 682 32.56 -20.05 -11.96
CA PHE A 682 33.70 -20.54 -11.18
C PHE A 682 33.60 -22.03 -10.83
N LYS A 683 32.64 -22.76 -11.42
CA LYS A 683 32.40 -24.19 -11.19
C LYS A 683 32.19 -24.53 -9.70
N LEU A 684 31.59 -23.62 -8.95
CA LEU A 684 31.25 -23.75 -7.52
C LEU A 684 29.93 -24.52 -7.38
N TRP A 685 29.93 -25.79 -7.78
CA TRP A 685 28.72 -26.60 -7.93
C TRP A 685 27.94 -26.79 -6.62
N HIS A 686 28.63 -26.95 -5.48
CA HIS A 686 27.99 -27.01 -4.16
C HIS A 686 27.28 -25.70 -3.78
N ALA A 687 27.90 -24.56 -4.06
CA ALA A 687 27.26 -23.25 -3.87
C ALA A 687 26.04 -23.09 -4.76
N LEU A 688 26.15 -23.49 -6.03
CA LEU A 688 25.05 -23.44 -7.00
C LEU A 688 23.86 -24.27 -6.53
N ALA A 689 24.10 -25.54 -6.16
CA ALA A 689 23.09 -26.48 -5.71
C ALA A 689 22.36 -25.99 -4.46
N LYS A 690 23.09 -25.64 -3.39
CA LYS A 690 22.50 -25.13 -2.14
C LYS A 690 21.71 -23.85 -2.37
N THR A 691 22.20 -22.95 -3.23
CA THR A 691 21.49 -21.71 -3.59
C THR A 691 20.19 -22.00 -4.33
N MET A 692 20.24 -22.85 -5.35
CA MET A 692 19.06 -23.16 -6.18
C MET A 692 18.04 -23.98 -5.42
N ALA A 693 18.47 -24.97 -4.63
CA ALA A 693 17.59 -25.80 -3.81
C ALA A 693 16.88 -24.97 -2.74
N GLU A 694 17.60 -24.09 -2.05
CA GLU A 694 17.00 -23.19 -1.05
C GLU A 694 16.02 -22.19 -1.70
N LYS A 695 16.34 -21.62 -2.87
CA LYS A 695 15.42 -20.73 -3.60
C LYS A 695 14.16 -21.46 -4.06
N THR A 696 14.29 -22.67 -4.59
CA THR A 696 13.14 -23.50 -5.01
C THR A 696 12.27 -23.88 -3.82
N ALA A 697 12.88 -24.28 -2.70
CA ALA A 697 12.17 -24.62 -1.48
C ALA A 697 11.39 -23.42 -0.91
N TRP A 698 12.00 -22.22 -0.88
CA TRP A 698 11.30 -21.00 -0.46
C TRP A 698 10.16 -20.61 -1.40
N ALA A 699 10.36 -20.71 -2.72
CA ALA A 699 9.32 -20.41 -3.70
C ALA A 699 8.10 -21.32 -3.49
N LEU A 700 8.33 -22.62 -3.30
CA LEU A 700 7.26 -23.61 -3.09
C LEU A 700 6.60 -23.44 -1.72
N ALA A 701 7.38 -23.20 -0.66
CA ALA A 701 6.84 -22.96 0.68
C ALA A 701 5.92 -21.72 0.72
N MET A 702 6.29 -20.64 0.03
CA MET A 702 5.47 -19.43 -0.06
C MET A 702 4.21 -19.63 -0.91
N ASP A 703 4.31 -20.38 -2.02
CA ASP A 703 3.16 -20.68 -2.90
C ASP A 703 2.13 -21.60 -2.23
N ARG A 704 2.62 -22.59 -1.47
CA ARG A 704 1.78 -23.60 -0.79
C ARG A 704 1.41 -23.25 0.66
N GLY A 705 1.97 -22.19 1.23
CA GLY A 705 1.68 -21.75 2.60
C GLY A 705 2.36 -22.59 3.70
N ILE A 706 3.50 -23.23 3.41
CA ILE A 706 4.26 -24.04 4.37
C ILE A 706 5.12 -23.14 5.26
N ASN A 707 5.07 -23.33 6.57
CA ASN A 707 5.98 -22.65 7.50
C ASN A 707 7.40 -23.27 7.43
N MET A 708 8.24 -22.71 6.58
CA MET A 708 9.62 -23.15 6.40
C MET A 708 10.61 -22.22 7.11
N VAL A 709 11.65 -22.79 7.71
CA VAL A 709 12.82 -22.07 8.24
C VAL A 709 14.08 -22.70 7.67
N SER A 710 15.03 -21.88 7.21
CA SER A 710 16.30 -22.34 6.64
C SER A 710 17.45 -22.13 7.62
N VAL A 711 18.30 -23.13 7.79
CA VAL A 711 19.54 -23.07 8.58
C VAL A 711 20.72 -23.18 7.62
N ASN A 712 21.46 -22.09 7.43
CA ASN A 712 22.64 -22.02 6.58
C ASN A 712 23.89 -22.34 7.40
N ALA A 713 24.38 -23.58 7.30
CA ALA A 713 25.51 -24.07 8.07
C ALA A 713 26.86 -23.71 7.42
N GLY A 714 27.89 -23.50 8.25
CA GLY A 714 29.30 -23.53 7.83
C GLY A 714 29.79 -24.94 7.54
N LEU A 715 31.09 -25.09 7.28
CA LEU A 715 31.70 -26.41 7.07
C LEU A 715 31.50 -27.28 8.31
N LEU A 716 30.82 -28.41 8.16
CA LEU A 716 30.58 -29.36 9.23
C LEU A 716 31.87 -30.14 9.53
N LEU A 717 32.46 -29.90 10.71
CA LEU A 717 33.65 -30.63 11.15
C LEU A 717 33.23 -31.98 11.77
N GLY A 718 33.77 -33.07 11.25
CA GLY A 718 33.48 -34.42 11.73
C GLY A 718 34.56 -35.43 11.35
N PRO A 719 34.51 -36.67 11.87
CA PRO A 719 35.57 -37.68 11.68
C PRO A 719 35.83 -38.08 10.21
N ARG A 720 34.95 -37.68 9.29
CA ARG A 720 34.99 -37.97 7.86
C ARG A 720 35.24 -36.73 6.99
N SER A 721 35.58 -35.58 7.58
CA SER A 721 35.90 -34.37 6.80
C SER A 721 37.22 -34.54 6.06
N SER A 722 37.19 -34.36 4.74
CA SER A 722 38.34 -34.44 3.84
C SER A 722 38.63 -33.09 3.21
N LEU A 723 39.87 -32.83 2.78
CA LEU A 723 40.22 -31.69 1.92
C LEU A 723 39.42 -31.65 0.61
N SER A 724 38.84 -32.78 0.19
CA SER A 724 38.00 -32.89 -1.01
C SER A 724 36.54 -32.47 -0.80
N ASP A 725 36.18 -31.91 0.36
CA ASP A 725 34.80 -31.48 0.63
C ASP A 725 34.35 -30.40 -0.39
N PRO A 726 33.21 -30.59 -1.07
CA PRO A 726 32.69 -29.62 -2.05
C PRO A 726 32.49 -28.20 -1.50
N TYR A 727 32.27 -28.05 -0.18
CA TYR A 727 32.20 -26.75 0.49
C TYR A 727 33.52 -25.97 0.40
N LEU A 728 34.66 -26.67 0.44
CA LEU A 728 36.00 -26.06 0.43
C LEU A 728 36.42 -25.56 -0.96
N LYS A 729 35.60 -25.78 -2.00
CA LYS A 729 35.86 -25.24 -3.32
C LYS A 729 35.70 -23.72 -3.29
N GLY A 730 36.81 -23.00 -3.46
CA GLY A 730 36.87 -21.56 -3.29
C GLY A 730 37.19 -21.10 -1.84
N ALA A 731 37.72 -22.00 -1.01
CA ALA A 731 38.07 -21.67 0.38
C ALA A 731 39.14 -20.58 0.50
N ALA A 732 40.06 -20.47 -0.46
CA ALA A 732 41.07 -19.41 -0.48
C ALA A 732 40.41 -18.03 -0.60
N GLU A 733 39.46 -17.86 -1.52
CA GLU A 733 38.70 -16.64 -1.69
C GLU A 733 37.81 -16.35 -0.46
N MET A 734 37.17 -17.38 0.10
CA MET A 734 36.38 -17.23 1.33
C MET A 734 37.24 -16.82 2.54
N TYR A 735 38.49 -17.27 2.60
CA TYR A 735 39.45 -16.91 3.63
C TYR A 735 39.91 -15.45 3.50
N GLU A 736 40.32 -15.03 2.29
CA GLU A 736 40.69 -13.64 2.00
C GLU A 736 39.53 -12.66 2.24
N ASP A 737 38.30 -13.07 1.93
CA ASP A 737 37.11 -12.25 2.14
C ASP A 737 36.61 -12.25 3.60
N GLY A 738 37.21 -13.05 4.51
CA GLY A 738 36.84 -13.10 5.93
C GLY A 738 35.49 -13.76 6.23
N VAL A 739 35.09 -14.71 5.38
CA VAL A 739 33.76 -15.36 5.37
C VAL A 739 33.86 -16.90 5.46
N LEU A 740 35.07 -17.46 5.51
CA LEU A 740 35.30 -18.87 5.74
C LEU A 740 34.98 -19.23 7.20
N VAL A 741 33.97 -20.08 7.38
CA VAL A 741 33.51 -20.48 8.71
C VAL A 741 33.23 -21.97 8.80
N THR A 742 33.32 -22.50 10.01
CA THR A 742 33.12 -23.91 10.35
C THR A 742 32.07 -24.04 11.46
N VAL A 743 31.45 -25.21 11.56
CA VAL A 743 30.45 -25.54 12.57
C VAL A 743 30.71 -26.94 13.12
N GLU A 744 30.60 -27.10 14.43
CA GLU A 744 30.60 -28.40 15.08
C GLU A 744 29.22 -29.07 14.97
N GLY A 745 29.19 -30.39 14.76
CA GLY A 745 27.93 -31.12 14.58
C GLY A 745 26.94 -30.97 15.74
N ARG A 746 27.41 -30.92 17.00
CA ARG A 746 26.55 -30.71 18.16
C ARG A 746 25.85 -29.34 18.14
N ALA A 747 26.62 -28.28 17.84
CA ALA A 747 26.08 -26.92 17.74
C ALA A 747 25.06 -26.81 16.59
N LEU A 748 25.31 -27.50 15.47
CA LEU A 748 24.39 -27.52 14.34
C LEU A 748 23.07 -28.23 14.68
N VAL A 749 23.13 -29.36 15.38
CA VAL A 749 21.93 -30.08 15.86
C VAL A 749 21.12 -29.22 16.83
N ASP A 750 21.78 -28.55 17.78
CA ASP A 750 21.12 -27.65 18.73
C ASP A 750 20.49 -26.43 18.02
N ALA A 751 21.11 -25.93 16.95
CA ALA A 751 20.54 -24.89 16.11
C ALA A 751 19.25 -25.35 15.38
N HIS A 752 19.24 -26.56 14.81
CA HIS A 752 18.05 -27.11 14.15
C HIS A 752 16.89 -27.28 15.14
N LEU A 753 17.18 -27.80 16.34
CA LEU A 753 16.17 -27.99 17.38
C LEU A 753 15.63 -26.66 17.93
N SER A 754 16.50 -25.70 18.23
CA SER A 754 16.06 -24.39 18.73
C SER A 754 15.21 -23.63 17.71
N VAL A 755 15.54 -23.75 16.43
CA VAL A 755 14.74 -23.19 15.33
C VAL A 755 13.40 -23.92 15.17
N PHE A 756 13.38 -25.25 15.32
CA PHE A 756 12.15 -26.02 15.24
C PHE A 756 11.19 -25.69 16.40
N GLU A 757 11.69 -25.71 17.64
CA GLU A 757 10.89 -25.52 18.85
C GLU A 757 10.52 -24.05 19.11
N GLY A 758 11.23 -23.10 18.50
CA GLY A 758 10.93 -21.68 18.66
C GLY A 758 9.58 -21.27 18.03
N PRO A 759 8.61 -20.71 18.79
CA PRO A 759 7.30 -20.35 18.26
C PRO A 759 7.32 -19.14 17.31
N ALA A 760 8.39 -18.32 17.37
CA ALA A 760 8.54 -17.09 16.59
C ALA A 760 9.69 -17.13 15.57
N THR A 761 10.14 -18.33 15.18
CA THR A 761 11.27 -18.48 14.25
C THR A 761 10.80 -18.38 12.79
N PHE A 762 11.39 -17.48 12.01
CA PHE A 762 11.11 -17.36 10.58
C PHE A 762 12.35 -16.98 9.76
N GLY A 763 12.31 -17.28 8.47
CA GLY A 763 13.35 -16.92 7.51
C GLY A 763 14.58 -17.81 7.56
N ARG A 764 15.75 -17.21 7.33
CA ARG A 764 17.05 -17.90 7.28
C ARG A 764 17.84 -17.65 8.58
N TYR A 765 18.79 -18.52 8.91
CA TYR A 765 19.69 -18.41 10.07
C TYR A 765 21.09 -18.87 9.71
N LEU A 766 22.12 -18.04 9.92
CA LEU A 766 23.51 -18.46 9.73
C LEU A 766 24.00 -19.24 10.96
N CYS A 767 24.54 -20.44 10.75
CA CYS A 767 25.01 -21.33 11.81
C CYS A 767 26.49 -21.67 11.63
N PHE A 768 27.33 -21.08 12.48
CA PHE A 768 28.76 -21.37 12.58
C PHE A 768 29.25 -21.03 13.99
N ASN A 769 30.32 -21.69 14.45
CA ASN A 769 30.93 -21.46 15.76
C ASN A 769 32.36 -20.92 15.68
N ARG A 770 33.05 -21.11 14.55
CA ARG A 770 34.43 -20.69 14.33
C ARG A 770 34.57 -20.00 12.98
N VAL A 771 35.16 -18.82 13.01
CA VAL A 771 35.56 -18.04 11.83
C VAL A 771 37.04 -18.25 11.59
N ILE A 772 37.42 -18.55 10.35
CA ILE A 772 38.81 -18.81 9.96
C ILE A 772 39.33 -17.54 9.30
N ASN A 773 40.06 -16.72 10.06
CA ASN A 773 40.56 -15.43 9.57
C ASN A 773 42.02 -15.14 9.97
N ARG A 774 42.62 -16.01 10.79
CA ARG A 774 44.03 -15.97 11.17
C ARG A 774 44.79 -17.11 10.47
N PRO A 775 46.06 -16.91 10.11
CA PRO A 775 46.90 -17.96 9.54
C PRO A 775 46.95 -19.23 10.42
N ASP A 776 47.01 -19.06 11.75
CA ASP A 776 47.01 -20.17 12.70
C ASP A 776 45.70 -20.98 12.67
N ASP A 777 44.56 -20.33 12.45
CA ASP A 777 43.26 -20.99 12.39
C ASP A 777 43.11 -21.75 11.08
N ALA A 778 43.64 -21.21 9.97
CA ALA A 778 43.70 -21.90 8.69
C ALA A 778 44.62 -23.13 8.74
N LEU A 779 45.78 -23.02 9.42
CA LEU A 779 46.69 -24.15 9.63
C LEU A 779 46.03 -25.26 10.47
N LYS A 780 45.36 -24.88 11.58
CA LYS A 780 44.61 -25.84 12.40
C LYS A 780 43.50 -26.53 11.60
N LEU A 781 42.76 -25.79 10.77
CA LEU A 781 41.75 -26.37 9.90
C LEU A 781 42.38 -27.35 8.90
N ALA A 782 43.49 -26.98 8.27
CA ALA A 782 44.22 -27.85 7.35
C ALA A 782 44.69 -29.14 8.03
N GLN A 783 45.22 -29.06 9.26
CA GLN A 783 45.61 -30.23 10.06
C GLN A 783 44.43 -31.12 10.42
N MET A 784 43.26 -30.55 10.72
CA MET A 784 42.03 -31.32 10.98
C MET A 784 41.51 -32.03 9.74
N LEU A 785 41.70 -31.45 8.55
CA LEU A 785 41.26 -32.01 7.27
C LEU A 785 42.28 -32.98 6.65
N SER A 786 43.56 -32.84 6.99
CA SER A 786 44.66 -33.73 6.57
C SER A 786 45.78 -33.76 7.62
N PRO A 787 45.86 -34.82 8.44
CA PRO A 787 46.88 -34.94 9.49
C PRO A 787 48.31 -35.14 8.98
N GLU A 788 48.54 -35.29 7.67
CA GLU A 788 49.87 -35.46 7.05
C GLU A 788 50.55 -34.13 6.65
N THR A 789 49.92 -32.98 6.92
CA THR A 789 50.43 -31.67 6.50
C THR A 789 51.62 -31.22 7.37
N PRO A 790 52.83 -30.93 6.81
CA PRO A 790 53.99 -30.50 7.59
C PRO A 790 53.76 -29.15 8.29
N CYS A 791 54.25 -29.00 9.53
CA CYS A 791 54.28 -27.72 10.24
C CYS A 791 55.23 -26.73 9.54
N ALA A 792 54.72 -25.94 8.60
CA ALA A 792 55.39 -24.71 8.21
C ALA A 792 55.16 -23.67 9.32
N SER A 793 56.23 -23.06 9.83
CA SER A 793 56.14 -21.90 10.73
C SER A 793 55.43 -20.77 9.98
N ALA A 794 54.27 -20.35 10.49
CA ALA A 794 53.55 -19.20 9.93
C ALA A 794 54.44 -17.96 10.05
N ASP A 795 54.74 -17.30 8.92
CA ASP A 795 55.36 -15.99 8.94
C ASP A 795 54.44 -15.03 9.70
N HIS A 796 54.96 -14.43 10.78
CA HIS A 796 54.21 -13.55 11.68
C HIS A 796 53.75 -12.22 11.03
N ASP A 797 54.06 -12.01 9.75
CA ASP A 797 53.73 -10.80 8.97
C ASP A 797 52.47 -10.93 8.08
N LEU A 798 51.78 -12.08 8.08
CA LEU A 798 50.51 -12.25 7.36
C LEU A 798 49.35 -11.59 8.13
N GLY A 799 48.87 -10.46 7.60
CA GLY A 799 47.78 -9.65 8.18
C GLY A 799 46.49 -10.43 8.44
N ILE A 800 45.78 -10.05 9.51
CA ILE A 800 44.49 -10.65 9.90
C ILE A 800 43.39 -10.18 8.94
N PHE A 801 42.62 -11.10 8.37
CA PHE A 801 41.45 -10.75 7.57
C PHE A 801 40.27 -10.38 8.48
N THR A 802 39.60 -9.27 8.19
CA THR A 802 38.45 -8.81 8.98
C THR A 802 37.26 -9.75 8.79
N GLN A 803 36.65 -10.23 9.88
CA GLN A 803 35.43 -11.03 9.81
C GLN A 803 34.32 -10.20 9.15
N ARG A 804 33.66 -10.79 8.15
CA ARG A 804 32.59 -10.12 7.39
C ARG A 804 31.27 -10.88 7.40
N ILE A 805 31.10 -11.91 8.22
CA ILE A 805 29.86 -12.69 8.31
C ILE A 805 29.33 -12.70 9.74
N SER A 806 28.01 -12.58 9.91
CA SER A 806 27.37 -12.44 11.23
C SER A 806 26.29 -13.48 11.51
N ASN A 807 26.39 -14.19 12.65
CA ASN A 807 25.37 -15.14 13.15
C ASN A 807 24.58 -14.58 14.36
N LYS A 808 24.51 -13.24 14.51
CA LYS A 808 23.87 -12.56 15.65
C LYS A 808 22.42 -13.04 15.87
N LYS A 809 21.68 -13.31 14.79
CA LYS A 809 20.27 -13.76 14.85
C LYS A 809 20.13 -15.12 15.54
N LEU A 810 20.97 -16.09 15.16
CA LEU A 810 20.96 -17.43 15.76
C LEU A 810 21.44 -17.40 17.21
N ASN A 811 22.52 -16.67 17.51
CA ASN A 811 23.04 -16.57 18.88
C ASN A 811 21.99 -16.01 19.85
N LYS A 812 21.23 -14.99 19.42
CA LYS A 812 20.12 -14.43 20.22
C LYS A 812 19.05 -15.49 20.51
N LEU A 813 18.69 -16.31 19.52
CA LEU A 813 17.74 -17.40 19.67
C LEU A 813 18.26 -18.48 20.63
N MET A 814 19.52 -18.91 20.47
CA MET A 814 20.12 -19.97 21.28
C MET A 814 20.25 -19.57 22.77
N VAL A 815 20.56 -18.31 23.07
CA VAL A 815 20.59 -17.80 24.45
C VAL A 815 19.19 -17.82 25.08
N GLN A 816 18.17 -17.41 24.32
CA GLN A 816 16.77 -17.46 24.78
C GLN A 816 16.30 -18.92 24.98
N TYR A 817 16.74 -19.81 24.11
CA TYR A 817 16.42 -21.23 24.17
C TYR A 817 17.03 -21.90 25.41
N GLN A 818 18.31 -21.65 25.70
CA GLN A 818 18.99 -22.18 26.89
C GLN A 818 18.40 -21.63 28.20
N THR A 819 18.08 -20.34 28.25
CA THR A 819 17.45 -19.73 29.44
C THR A 819 16.00 -20.18 29.66
N GLY A 820 15.25 -20.47 28.60
CA GLY A 820 13.92 -21.08 28.69
C GLY A 820 13.95 -22.50 29.25
N PHE A 821 14.96 -23.30 28.89
CA PHE A 821 15.14 -24.66 29.38
C PHE A 821 15.44 -24.72 30.89
N GLN A 822 16.31 -23.83 31.39
CA GLN A 822 16.64 -23.75 32.82
C GLN A 822 15.44 -23.38 33.71
N LYS A 823 14.42 -22.71 33.16
CA LYS A 823 13.17 -22.40 33.88
C LYS A 823 12.15 -23.54 33.88
N LEU A 824 12.31 -24.54 33.01
CA LEU A 824 11.44 -25.72 32.95
C LEU A 824 11.98 -26.90 33.77
N GLU A 825 13.26 -26.88 34.13
CA GLU A 825 13.90 -27.84 35.04
C GLU A 825 13.87 -27.43 36.52
N GLN A 826 13.47 -26.19 36.84
CA GLN A 826 13.13 -25.70 38.19
C GLN A 826 11.63 -25.78 38.42
#